data_AF-A0A4U1ISC7-F1
#
_entry.id   AF-A0A4U1ISC7-F1
#
_cell.length_a   1.000
_cell.length_b   1.000
_cell.length_c   1.000
_cell.angle_alpha   90.00
_cell.angle_beta   90.00
_cell.angle_gamma   90.00
#
_symmetry.space_group_name_H-M   'P 1'
#
loop_
_entity.id
_entity.type
_entity.pdbx_description
1 polymer ?
#
loop_
_entity_poly.entity_id
_entity_poly.type
_entity_poly.pdbx_seq_one_letter_code
_entity_poly.pdbx_strand_id
1 'polypeptide(L)'
;MMRRRAFRLALLALAACGPASVPSPRLTEPPREALEEAPPPPWPFADTILPAPPAQGKPTKPGPRLGLPEDLVRAVETLFRSGVADPRGLPYHEVSITLTTQPEGPGEVVATKGFVLPGPEHEPRFGVLWNGLVYPLVSVGPAADLYADIEALRANDKRICDQQAAHFPDMPCIRTRAPRPELPSHRLEEILPMHAAILVQLGQDTLARSVWESWIKGGDLDTVPEIAGRERDIFARLAEHFLHGLRDRGFWAHVRGDDALALASLRGLGRLSPALSARAAVLGASEQTVNTLAEPPGPLLVDQEKRAARKAPKGLPSPLPTDPAARVAALVAALGEVHEPAFGRSGAQAQVLEDPILQALLAEGEAAVLPLAEALANDERSTRSIWYEAHGIELLTVRDVAELALDTLAVDLPLAPAPPNETKIQKAARFKQAAETYKSIPADERWFRDLADETAGPARWVQAAMRIVGPTDAPRQRPDASDFLALFVRVDGPPKPRFAGLVSRKSPSVTELLAQRMTQLTAMKSPAHLRASCEMGLLLALWDPKGAARPLREGTAPLRKAWKDHEDPSAAEELASCLAVLFVARGASGDERSFDEYASWIRAIDPATVPPKAGTLRTLLAPLALRPTRPSIVAAGRAMFAPKTSPWAVRFRRGERDDLLDPALLPIPGMRELVLAALEDRSAVGTIELDAYGEAEWGRDGAGEFDREHEQVDPRDPGAAPSSTKMPLRACDDVAAGLARRIGSAAPFRMYWIEPRRDDAIAALRAFVVTKSEPPRAP
;
A
#
# COMPACT_ATOMS: atom_id res chain seq x y z
N MET A 1 42.15 -29.36 -10.12
CA MET A 1 41.24 -28.94 -11.22
C MET A 1 39.95 -29.79 -11.34
N MET A 2 39.92 -31.07 -10.98
CA MET A 2 38.67 -31.87 -10.99
C MET A 2 37.66 -31.50 -9.88
N ARG A 3 38.09 -30.94 -8.74
CA ARG A 3 37.17 -30.44 -7.68
C ARG A 3 36.35 -29.19 -8.04
N ARG A 4 36.70 -28.46 -9.12
CA ARG A 4 35.92 -27.30 -9.60
C ARG A 4 34.85 -27.66 -10.64
N ARG A 5 34.84 -28.89 -11.16
CA ARG A 5 33.79 -29.38 -12.09
C ARG A 5 32.64 -30.09 -11.37
N ALA A 6 32.90 -30.81 -10.27
CA ALA A 6 31.86 -31.40 -9.45
C ALA A 6 30.97 -30.34 -8.75
N PHE A 7 31.56 -29.21 -8.33
CA PHE A 7 30.82 -28.08 -7.73
C PHE A 7 30.00 -27.27 -8.76
N ARG A 8 30.35 -27.33 -10.06
CA ARG A 8 29.58 -26.69 -11.14
C ARG A 8 28.39 -27.52 -11.62
N LEU A 9 28.41 -28.84 -11.47
CA LEU A 9 27.26 -29.69 -11.82
C LEU A 9 26.18 -29.72 -10.73
N ALA A 10 26.53 -29.59 -9.45
CA ALA A 10 25.54 -29.46 -8.37
C ALA A 10 24.80 -28.10 -8.39
N LEU A 11 25.43 -27.05 -8.91
CA LEU A 11 24.84 -25.71 -9.06
C LEU A 11 23.97 -25.54 -10.32
N LEU A 12 24.08 -26.43 -11.31
CA LEU A 12 23.19 -26.46 -12.48
C LEU A 12 21.84 -27.14 -12.20
N ALA A 13 21.72 -27.90 -11.10
CA ALA A 13 20.45 -28.51 -10.68
C ALA A 13 19.60 -27.60 -9.75
N LEU A 14 20.19 -26.53 -9.21
CA LEU A 14 19.51 -25.55 -8.33
C LEU A 14 19.05 -24.27 -9.06
N ALA A 15 19.33 -24.15 -10.35
CA ALA A 15 18.85 -23.06 -11.21
C ALA A 15 17.66 -23.47 -12.12
N ALA A 16 17.08 -24.66 -11.92
CA ALA A 16 16.01 -25.21 -12.78
C ALA A 16 14.66 -25.44 -12.06
N CYS A 17 14.47 -24.92 -10.84
CA CYS A 17 13.19 -24.98 -10.13
C CYS A 17 12.70 -23.57 -9.77
N GLY A 18 12.42 -22.76 -10.78
CA GLY A 18 11.34 -21.77 -10.66
C GLY A 18 9.99 -22.49 -10.73
N PRO A 19 8.91 -21.94 -10.15
CA PRO A 19 7.60 -22.55 -10.31
C PRO A 19 7.27 -22.64 -11.80
N ALA A 20 7.09 -23.87 -12.29
CA ALA A 20 6.48 -24.09 -13.59
C ALA A 20 5.07 -23.50 -13.53
N SER A 21 4.88 -22.37 -14.21
CA SER A 21 3.58 -21.80 -14.50
C SER A 21 2.77 -22.86 -15.24
N VAL A 22 1.79 -23.44 -14.55
CA VAL A 22 0.75 -24.23 -15.21
C VAL A 22 0.00 -23.27 -16.14
N PRO A 23 -0.11 -23.56 -17.44
CA PRO A 23 -0.87 -22.73 -18.35
C PRO A 23 -2.34 -22.78 -17.96
N SER A 24 -2.93 -21.62 -17.65
CA SER A 24 -4.38 -21.49 -17.52
C SER A 24 -5.07 -22.06 -18.77
N PRO A 25 -6.21 -22.75 -18.62
CA PRO A 25 -6.95 -23.29 -19.76
C PRO A 25 -7.31 -22.13 -20.70
N ARG A 26 -6.85 -22.24 -21.95
CA ARG A 26 -7.19 -21.33 -23.05
C ARG A 26 -8.71 -21.31 -23.20
N LEU A 27 -9.36 -20.28 -22.69
CA LEU A 27 -10.58 -19.79 -23.31
C LEU A 27 -10.16 -19.35 -24.72
N THR A 28 -10.73 -19.98 -25.73
CA THR A 28 -10.49 -19.67 -27.14
C THR A 28 -10.76 -18.19 -27.39
N GLU A 29 -9.70 -17.41 -27.54
CA GLU A 29 -9.74 -16.07 -28.10
C GLU A 29 -10.36 -16.16 -29.51
N PRO A 30 -11.28 -15.25 -29.89
CA PRO A 30 -11.71 -15.15 -31.27
C PRO A 30 -10.52 -14.79 -32.18
N PRO A 31 -10.56 -15.13 -33.49
CA PRO A 31 -9.42 -14.99 -34.39
C PRO A 31 -8.87 -13.56 -34.42
N ARG A 32 -7.56 -13.44 -34.17
CA ARG A 32 -6.75 -12.21 -34.09
C ARG A 32 -6.52 -11.49 -35.43
N GLU A 33 -7.30 -11.81 -36.46
CA GLU A 33 -7.18 -11.23 -37.81
C GLU A 33 -8.43 -10.39 -38.13
N ALA A 34 -8.67 -9.33 -37.35
CA ALA A 34 -9.51 -8.18 -37.72
C ALA A 34 -9.28 -6.96 -36.80
N LEU A 35 -8.12 -6.85 -36.17
CA LEU A 35 -7.69 -5.63 -35.48
C LEU A 35 -6.55 -5.02 -36.28
N GLU A 36 -6.90 -4.53 -37.48
CA GLU A 36 -6.13 -3.42 -38.06
C GLU A 36 -6.00 -2.33 -37.00
N GLU A 37 -4.79 -1.79 -36.86
CA GLU A 37 -4.44 -0.69 -35.95
C GLU A 37 -5.49 0.41 -36.02
N ALA A 38 -6.41 0.40 -35.04
CA ALA A 38 -7.31 1.51 -34.84
C ALA A 38 -6.43 2.73 -34.52
N PRO A 39 -6.56 3.84 -35.26
CA PRO A 39 -5.84 5.06 -34.93
C PRO A 39 -6.17 5.45 -33.48
N PRO A 40 -5.23 6.10 -32.75
CA PRO A 40 -5.50 6.58 -31.39
C PRO A 40 -6.80 7.39 -31.40
N PRO A 41 -7.70 7.19 -30.41
CA PRO A 41 -9.04 7.78 -30.45
C PRO A 41 -8.94 9.31 -30.57
N PRO A 42 -9.80 9.94 -31.38
CA PRO A 42 -9.75 11.38 -31.61
C PRO A 42 -10.16 12.13 -30.35
N TRP A 43 -9.13 12.51 -29.60
CA TRP A 43 -9.05 13.57 -28.60
C TRP A 43 -10.07 13.65 -27.44
N PRO A 44 -9.63 14.15 -26.28
CA PRO A 44 -10.54 14.58 -25.22
C PRO A 44 -11.51 15.64 -25.74
N PHE A 45 -12.69 15.71 -25.12
CA PHE A 45 -13.63 16.81 -25.27
C PHE A 45 -12.88 18.15 -25.21
N ALA A 46 -12.95 18.96 -26.28
CA ALA A 46 -12.13 20.17 -26.41
C ALA A 46 -12.81 21.45 -25.89
N ASP A 47 -14.12 21.39 -25.65
CA ASP A 47 -14.94 22.50 -25.17
C ASP A 47 -15.09 22.49 -23.65
N THR A 48 -15.74 23.51 -23.08
CA THR A 48 -16.04 23.58 -21.63
C THR A 48 -17.55 23.56 -21.33
N ILE A 49 -18.36 23.34 -22.37
CA ILE A 49 -19.82 23.35 -22.31
C ILE A 49 -20.33 22.08 -22.99
N LEU A 50 -20.97 21.19 -22.23
CA LEU A 50 -21.59 19.99 -22.77
C LEU A 50 -22.90 20.35 -23.49
N PRO A 51 -23.25 19.66 -24.59
CA PRO A 51 -24.50 19.92 -25.30
C PRO A 51 -25.71 19.53 -24.45
N ALA A 52 -26.78 20.32 -24.56
CA ALA A 52 -28.05 20.00 -23.94
C ALA A 52 -28.83 18.99 -24.82
N PRO A 53 -29.45 17.96 -24.24
CA PRO A 53 -30.35 17.08 -24.98
C PRO A 53 -31.52 17.84 -25.62
N PRO A 54 -32.06 17.40 -26.79
CA PRO A 54 -33.14 18.10 -27.49
C PRO A 54 -34.43 18.25 -26.68
N ALA A 55 -34.65 17.40 -25.66
CA ALA A 55 -35.80 17.46 -24.78
C ALA A 55 -35.59 18.31 -23.52
N GLN A 56 -34.39 18.86 -23.31
CA GLN A 56 -34.05 19.63 -22.11
C GLN A 56 -35.01 20.82 -21.93
N GLY A 57 -35.60 20.93 -20.74
CA GLY A 57 -36.53 22.01 -20.39
C GLY A 57 -37.91 21.93 -21.06
N LYS A 58 -38.19 20.92 -21.90
CA LYS A 58 -39.53 20.73 -22.48
C LYS A 58 -40.49 20.16 -21.43
N PRO A 59 -41.78 20.56 -21.42
CA PRO A 59 -42.77 19.99 -20.52
C PRO A 59 -42.83 18.46 -20.60
N THR A 60 -42.94 17.78 -19.46
CA THR A 60 -43.38 16.39 -19.39
C THR A 60 -44.88 16.33 -19.68
N LYS A 61 -45.37 15.28 -20.36
CA LYS A 61 -46.81 15.11 -20.57
C LYS A 61 -47.47 14.84 -19.21
N PRO A 62 -48.37 15.71 -18.71
CA PRO A 62 -49.07 15.46 -17.47
C PRO A 62 -50.14 14.40 -17.72
N GLY A 63 -50.03 13.25 -17.05
CA GLY A 63 -51.02 12.19 -17.09
C GLY A 63 -50.83 11.25 -15.91
N PRO A 64 -51.89 10.58 -15.43
CA PRO A 64 -51.77 9.60 -14.37
C PRO A 64 -50.77 8.52 -14.79
N ARG A 65 -49.66 8.46 -14.05
CA ARG A 65 -48.60 7.47 -14.28
C ARG A 65 -49.03 6.17 -13.65
N LEU A 66 -49.10 5.11 -14.45
CA LEU A 66 -49.71 3.87 -14.00
C LEU A 66 -48.95 3.36 -12.76
N GLY A 67 -49.62 3.33 -11.61
CA GLY A 67 -49.19 2.80 -10.30
C GLY A 67 -47.81 3.24 -9.77
N LEU A 68 -47.28 4.36 -10.24
CA LEU A 68 -46.11 5.00 -9.62
C LEU A 68 -46.56 5.89 -8.45
N PRO A 69 -45.79 6.00 -7.35
CA PRO A 69 -46.07 6.96 -6.29
C PRO A 69 -46.06 8.39 -6.82
N GLU A 70 -47.07 9.21 -6.48
CA GLU A 70 -47.15 10.59 -6.98
C GLU A 70 -45.96 11.45 -6.54
N ASP A 71 -45.48 11.26 -5.30
CA ASP A 71 -44.30 11.94 -4.77
C ASP A 71 -43.03 11.64 -5.58
N LEU A 72 -42.88 10.40 -6.08
CA LEU A 72 -41.77 10.04 -6.96
C LEU A 72 -41.86 10.80 -8.29
N VAL A 73 -43.05 10.85 -8.88
CA VAL A 73 -43.27 11.57 -10.15
C VAL A 73 -42.95 13.06 -9.99
N ARG A 74 -43.47 13.71 -8.93
CA ARG A 74 -43.20 15.13 -8.64
C ARG A 74 -41.72 15.41 -8.36
N ALA A 75 -41.05 14.53 -7.61
CA ALA A 75 -39.61 14.65 -7.34
C ALA A 75 -38.78 14.54 -8.63
N VAL A 76 -39.08 13.55 -9.49
CA VAL A 76 -38.41 13.37 -10.80
C VAL A 76 -38.63 14.58 -11.71
N GLU A 77 -39.87 15.05 -11.84
CA GLU A 77 -40.17 16.23 -12.66
C GLU A 77 -39.47 17.49 -12.15
N THR A 78 -39.34 17.64 -10.84
CA THR A 78 -38.56 18.73 -10.24
C THR A 78 -37.07 18.57 -10.57
N LEU A 79 -36.51 17.38 -10.41
CA LEU A 79 -35.10 17.09 -10.66
C LEU A 79 -34.69 17.34 -12.12
N PHE A 80 -35.46 16.87 -13.10
CA PHE A 80 -35.17 17.11 -14.53
C PHE A 80 -35.29 18.59 -14.92
N ARG A 81 -36.27 19.32 -14.34
CA ARG A 81 -36.36 20.78 -14.50
C ARG A 81 -35.15 21.51 -13.91
N SER A 82 -34.52 20.94 -12.88
CA SER A 82 -33.37 21.53 -12.21
C SER A 82 -32.01 21.25 -12.88
N GLY A 83 -31.92 20.32 -13.85
CA GLY A 83 -30.71 20.18 -14.67
C GLY A 83 -30.22 18.78 -15.00
N VAL A 84 -30.94 17.71 -14.62
CA VAL A 84 -30.65 16.36 -15.12
C VAL A 84 -30.87 16.31 -16.63
N ALA A 85 -29.96 15.62 -17.34
CA ALA A 85 -30.01 15.52 -18.80
C ALA A 85 -31.23 14.70 -19.24
N ASP A 86 -32.08 15.28 -20.11
CA ASP A 86 -33.35 14.67 -20.53
C ASP A 86 -33.18 13.73 -21.75
N PRO A 87 -33.33 12.40 -21.59
CA PRO A 87 -33.09 11.44 -22.68
C PRO A 87 -34.29 11.27 -23.64
N ARG A 88 -35.40 11.98 -23.45
CA ARG A 88 -36.62 11.74 -24.25
C ARG A 88 -36.37 11.98 -25.74
N GLY A 89 -36.79 11.01 -26.55
CA GLY A 89 -36.68 11.05 -28.00
C GLY A 89 -35.29 10.73 -28.56
N LEU A 90 -34.34 10.34 -27.69
CA LEU A 90 -33.01 9.88 -28.12
C LEU A 90 -33.00 8.36 -28.33
N PRO A 91 -32.26 7.86 -29.36
CA PRO A 91 -32.09 6.44 -29.58
C PRO A 91 -31.19 5.80 -28.50
N TYR A 92 -31.52 4.59 -28.07
CA TYR A 92 -30.78 3.82 -27.07
C TYR A 92 -29.82 2.83 -27.73
N HIS A 93 -28.53 2.95 -27.41
CA HIS A 93 -27.45 2.21 -28.06
C HIS A 93 -26.44 1.67 -27.06
N GLU A 94 -25.69 0.67 -27.49
CA GLU A 94 -24.37 0.40 -26.92
C GLU A 94 -23.44 1.58 -27.22
N VAL A 95 -22.71 2.04 -26.23
CA VAL A 95 -21.79 3.18 -26.35
C VAL A 95 -20.51 2.90 -25.60
N SER A 96 -19.40 3.48 -26.06
CA SER A 96 -18.15 3.43 -25.33
C SER A 96 -17.78 4.81 -24.81
N ILE A 97 -17.27 4.88 -23.59
CA ILE A 97 -16.84 6.12 -22.93
C ILE A 97 -15.47 5.93 -22.28
N THR A 98 -14.76 7.01 -22.04
CA THR A 98 -13.48 6.98 -21.33
C THR A 98 -13.70 7.21 -19.84
N LEU A 99 -13.21 6.29 -19.01
CA LEU A 99 -13.34 6.33 -17.55
C LEU A 99 -12.03 5.94 -16.88
N THR A 100 -11.88 6.31 -15.62
CA THR A 100 -10.81 5.76 -14.78
C THR A 100 -11.38 4.55 -14.02
N THR A 101 -11.02 3.34 -14.42
CA THR A 101 -11.50 2.06 -13.84
C THR A 101 -10.60 1.54 -12.73
N GLN A 102 -9.32 1.93 -12.77
CA GLN A 102 -8.35 1.72 -11.70
C GLN A 102 -7.69 3.05 -11.37
N PRO A 103 -7.31 3.27 -10.11
CA PRO A 103 -6.56 4.44 -9.72
C PRO A 103 -5.36 4.64 -10.67
N GLU A 104 -4.56 3.59 -10.88
CA GLU A 104 -3.25 3.56 -11.56
C GLU A 104 -3.24 3.62 -13.11
N GLY A 105 -4.39 3.73 -13.79
CA GLY A 105 -4.47 3.56 -15.25
C GLY A 105 -4.78 4.83 -16.06
N PRO A 106 -4.28 4.96 -17.32
CA PRO A 106 -4.87 5.91 -18.25
C PRO A 106 -6.36 5.60 -18.41
N GLY A 107 -7.18 6.61 -18.71
CA GLY A 107 -8.62 6.41 -18.89
C GLY A 107 -8.90 5.25 -19.84
N GLU A 108 -9.59 4.23 -19.37
CA GLU A 108 -9.98 3.05 -20.13
C GLU A 108 -11.27 3.31 -20.90
N VAL A 109 -11.33 2.77 -22.11
CA VAL A 109 -12.56 2.76 -22.90
C VAL A 109 -13.45 1.65 -22.36
N VAL A 110 -14.57 2.03 -21.76
CA VAL A 110 -15.55 1.13 -21.17
C VAL A 110 -16.80 1.11 -22.02
N ALA A 111 -17.25 -0.09 -22.39
CA ALA A 111 -18.55 -0.30 -23.01
C ALA A 111 -19.67 -0.16 -21.96
N THR A 112 -20.71 0.57 -22.32
CA THR A 112 -21.95 0.74 -21.55
C THR A 112 -23.10 0.97 -22.52
N LYS A 113 -24.25 1.40 -22.01
CA LYS A 113 -25.44 1.71 -22.80
C LYS A 113 -25.97 3.09 -22.44
N GLY A 114 -26.48 3.81 -23.42
CA GLY A 114 -26.91 5.18 -23.24
C GLY A 114 -27.77 5.71 -24.37
N PHE A 115 -28.24 6.94 -24.19
CA PHE A 115 -29.13 7.63 -25.10
C PHE A 115 -28.32 8.64 -25.93
N VAL A 116 -28.17 8.39 -27.22
CA VAL A 116 -27.23 9.13 -28.08
C VAL A 116 -27.85 10.45 -28.54
N LEU A 117 -27.15 11.57 -28.34
CA LEU A 117 -27.58 12.88 -28.83
C LEU A 117 -27.43 12.97 -30.35
N PRO A 118 -28.31 13.71 -31.05
CA PRO A 118 -28.13 13.97 -32.48
C PRO A 118 -26.90 14.85 -32.70
N GLY A 119 -26.08 14.51 -33.70
CA GLY A 119 -24.90 15.27 -34.10
C GLY A 119 -24.34 14.74 -35.43
N PRO A 120 -23.56 15.54 -36.18
CA PRO A 120 -22.99 15.11 -37.44
C PRO A 120 -21.95 14.00 -37.22
N GLU A 121 -21.82 13.08 -38.19
CA GLU A 121 -21.01 11.85 -38.05
C GLU A 121 -19.51 12.09 -37.80
N HIS A 122 -19.03 13.32 -38.02
CA HIS A 122 -17.62 13.74 -37.90
C HIS A 122 -17.33 14.68 -36.73
N GLU A 123 -18.29 14.93 -35.83
CA GLU A 123 -18.11 15.70 -34.59
C GLU A 123 -18.12 14.77 -33.35
N PRO A 124 -17.62 15.23 -32.18
CA PRO A 124 -17.72 14.47 -30.95
C PRO A 124 -19.18 14.08 -30.68
N ARG A 125 -19.45 12.77 -30.59
CA ARG A 125 -20.79 12.28 -30.25
C ARG A 125 -20.96 12.34 -28.74
N PHE A 126 -22.16 12.65 -28.28
CA PHE A 126 -22.48 12.72 -26.85
C PHE A 126 -23.63 11.78 -26.54
N GLY A 127 -23.70 11.31 -25.30
CA GLY A 127 -24.80 10.46 -24.83
C GLY A 127 -25.21 10.76 -23.40
N VAL A 128 -26.50 10.65 -23.10
CA VAL A 128 -27.01 10.63 -21.74
C VAL A 128 -26.84 9.22 -21.18
N LEU A 129 -26.19 9.09 -20.02
CA LEU A 129 -26.03 7.81 -19.34
C LEU A 129 -26.96 7.68 -18.13
N TRP A 130 -26.92 6.51 -17.49
CA TRP A 130 -27.84 6.11 -16.42
C TRP A 130 -27.68 6.87 -15.09
N ASN A 131 -26.60 7.62 -14.91
CA ASN A 131 -26.46 8.59 -13.82
C ASN A 131 -27.08 9.96 -14.14
N GLY A 132 -27.70 10.13 -15.31
CA GLY A 132 -28.37 11.37 -15.71
C GLY A 132 -27.44 12.47 -16.24
N LEU A 133 -26.19 12.13 -16.57
CA LEU A 133 -25.19 13.05 -17.10
C LEU A 133 -24.93 12.82 -18.60
N VAL A 134 -24.50 13.89 -19.28
CA VAL A 134 -24.05 13.84 -20.68
C VAL A 134 -22.56 13.54 -20.75
N TYR A 135 -22.17 12.46 -21.42
CA TYR A 135 -20.78 12.06 -21.63
C TYR A 135 -20.35 12.25 -23.10
N PRO A 136 -19.09 12.63 -23.36
CA PRO A 136 -18.49 12.43 -24.67
C PRO A 136 -18.35 10.92 -24.93
N LEU A 137 -18.71 10.48 -26.13
CA LEU A 137 -18.68 9.09 -26.54
C LEU A 137 -17.45 8.82 -27.41
N VAL A 138 -16.75 7.72 -27.13
CA VAL A 138 -15.66 7.18 -27.95
C VAL A 138 -16.23 6.52 -29.20
N SER A 139 -17.31 5.76 -29.05
CA SER A 139 -18.00 5.09 -30.15
C SER A 139 -19.48 4.87 -29.84
N VAL A 140 -20.27 4.68 -30.90
CA VAL A 140 -21.68 4.29 -30.84
C VAL A 140 -21.81 2.95 -31.56
N GLY A 141 -22.22 1.93 -30.82
CA GLY A 141 -22.45 0.57 -31.30
C GLY A 141 -23.90 0.35 -31.77
N PRO A 142 -24.33 -0.92 -31.88
CA PRO A 142 -25.68 -1.25 -32.33
C PRO A 142 -26.77 -0.70 -31.40
N ALA A 143 -28.00 -0.63 -31.93
CA ALA A 143 -29.17 -0.30 -31.12
C ALA A 143 -29.33 -1.35 -30.01
N ALA A 144 -29.55 -0.88 -28.78
CA ALA A 144 -29.75 -1.73 -27.61
C ALA A 144 -31.24 -1.87 -27.29
N ASP A 145 -31.62 -2.94 -26.58
CA ASP A 145 -32.99 -3.17 -26.15
C ASP A 145 -33.16 -2.74 -24.69
N LEU A 146 -33.78 -1.56 -24.52
CA LEU A 146 -34.06 -0.99 -23.20
C LEU A 146 -34.86 -1.93 -22.30
N TYR A 147 -35.85 -2.64 -22.84
CA TYR A 147 -36.69 -3.52 -22.03
C TYR A 147 -35.90 -4.74 -21.57
N ALA A 148 -35.21 -5.39 -22.51
CA ALA A 148 -34.38 -6.56 -22.19
C ALA A 148 -33.29 -6.23 -21.15
N ASP A 149 -32.70 -5.03 -21.23
CA ASP A 149 -31.64 -4.62 -20.31
C ASP A 149 -32.15 -4.33 -18.89
N ILE A 150 -33.34 -3.75 -18.75
CA ILE A 150 -33.95 -3.56 -17.43
C ILE A 150 -34.38 -4.91 -16.83
N GLU A 151 -34.88 -5.85 -17.63
CA GLU A 151 -35.18 -7.20 -17.15
C GLU A 151 -33.90 -7.95 -16.73
N ALA A 152 -32.80 -7.80 -17.47
CA ALA A 152 -31.50 -8.37 -17.10
C ALA A 152 -30.97 -7.79 -15.78
N LEU A 153 -31.07 -6.46 -15.59
CA LEU A 153 -30.75 -5.80 -14.33
C LEU A 153 -31.54 -6.39 -13.16
N ARG A 154 -32.85 -6.58 -13.33
CA ARG A 154 -33.73 -7.15 -12.30
C ARG A 154 -33.39 -8.61 -11.99
N ALA A 155 -33.10 -9.40 -13.01
CA ALA A 155 -32.70 -10.79 -12.84
C ALA A 155 -31.37 -10.90 -12.06
N ASN A 156 -30.41 -10.01 -12.35
CA ASN A 156 -29.14 -9.95 -11.63
C ASN A 156 -29.33 -9.55 -10.16
N ASP A 157 -30.13 -8.52 -9.89
CA ASP A 157 -30.46 -8.07 -8.53
C ASP A 157 -31.15 -9.18 -7.73
N LYS A 158 -32.14 -9.86 -8.33
CA LYS A 158 -32.78 -11.03 -7.69
C LYS A 158 -31.77 -12.12 -7.36
N ARG A 159 -30.87 -12.45 -8.28
CA ARG A 159 -29.81 -13.46 -8.05
C ARG A 159 -28.92 -13.09 -6.87
N ILE A 160 -28.51 -11.83 -6.75
CA ILE A 160 -27.69 -11.33 -5.63
C ILE A 160 -28.49 -11.43 -4.31
N CYS A 161 -29.75 -11.02 -4.31
CA CYS A 161 -30.60 -11.12 -3.12
C CYS A 161 -30.86 -12.57 -2.69
N ASP A 162 -31.11 -13.49 -3.63
CA ASP A 162 -31.30 -14.91 -3.33
C ASP A 162 -30.02 -15.52 -2.73
N GLN A 163 -28.84 -15.12 -3.24
CA GLN A 163 -27.55 -15.53 -2.68
C GLN A 163 -27.38 -15.01 -1.26
N GLN A 164 -27.66 -13.73 -1.00
CA GLN A 164 -27.61 -13.16 0.35
C GLN A 164 -28.59 -13.84 1.30
N ALA A 165 -29.84 -14.07 0.88
CA ALA A 165 -30.84 -14.73 1.71
C ALA A 165 -30.48 -16.18 2.05
N ALA A 166 -29.75 -16.88 1.16
CA ALA A 166 -29.22 -18.21 1.47
C ALA A 166 -28.13 -18.18 2.55
N HIS A 167 -27.37 -17.08 2.65
CA HIS A 167 -26.28 -16.90 3.60
C HIS A 167 -26.77 -16.28 4.93
N PHE A 168 -27.78 -15.42 4.84
CA PHE A 168 -28.36 -14.63 5.94
C PHE A 168 -29.89 -14.58 5.81
N PRO A 169 -30.61 -15.67 6.15
CA PRO A 169 -32.04 -15.80 5.90
C PRO A 169 -32.90 -14.80 6.68
N ASP A 170 -32.40 -14.30 7.81
CA ASP A 170 -33.08 -13.30 8.64
C ASP A 170 -32.72 -11.85 8.28
N MET A 171 -31.81 -11.64 7.31
CA MET A 171 -31.45 -10.31 6.85
C MET A 171 -32.18 -9.92 5.56
N PRO A 172 -32.68 -8.67 5.45
CA PRO A 172 -33.19 -8.17 4.19
C PRO A 172 -32.05 -8.10 3.16
N CYS A 173 -32.40 -8.19 1.87
CA CYS A 173 -31.41 -7.99 0.80
C CYS A 173 -30.76 -6.61 0.94
N ILE A 174 -29.44 -6.58 1.11
CA ILE A 174 -28.69 -5.35 1.34
C ILE A 174 -28.45 -4.70 -0.02
N ARG A 175 -29.04 -3.52 -0.23
CA ARG A 175 -28.77 -2.65 -1.38
C ARG A 175 -28.15 -1.35 -0.90
N THR A 176 -27.13 -0.88 -1.60
CA THR A 176 -26.45 0.38 -1.27
C THR A 176 -27.38 1.57 -1.53
N ARG A 177 -27.63 2.38 -0.50
CA ARG A 177 -28.40 3.65 -0.63
C ARG A 177 -27.50 4.87 -0.86
N ALA A 178 -26.22 4.74 -0.53
CA ALA A 178 -25.20 5.75 -0.80
C ALA A 178 -25.01 5.92 -2.33
N PRO A 179 -24.66 7.13 -2.78
CA PRO A 179 -24.17 7.34 -4.13
C PRO A 179 -23.01 6.38 -4.47
N ARG A 180 -22.92 5.98 -5.74
CA ARG A 180 -21.89 5.07 -6.23
C ARG A 180 -20.80 5.85 -6.98
N PRO A 181 -19.54 5.37 -6.95
CA PRO A 181 -18.46 5.97 -7.72
C PRO A 181 -18.75 6.05 -9.22
N GLU A 182 -17.99 6.86 -9.98
CA GLU A 182 -18.20 7.08 -11.43
C GLU A 182 -18.52 5.78 -12.19
N LEU A 183 -17.66 4.74 -12.07
CA LEU A 183 -17.77 3.48 -12.83
C LEU A 183 -19.11 2.72 -12.63
N PRO A 184 -19.53 2.37 -11.40
CA PRO A 184 -20.83 1.71 -11.20
C PRO A 184 -22.03 2.62 -11.47
N SER A 185 -21.89 3.95 -11.34
CA SER A 185 -23.04 4.87 -11.40
C SER A 185 -23.75 4.95 -12.77
N HIS A 186 -23.05 4.64 -13.87
CA HIS A 186 -23.59 4.72 -15.23
C HIS A 186 -23.87 3.34 -15.86
N ARG A 187 -23.61 2.24 -15.15
CA ARG A 187 -23.83 0.88 -15.64
C ARG A 187 -25.18 0.34 -15.17
N LEU A 188 -25.86 -0.43 -16.03
CA LEU A 188 -27.06 -1.20 -15.67
C LEU A 188 -26.70 -2.53 -15.00
N GLU A 189 -25.81 -2.52 -14.02
CA GLU A 189 -25.39 -3.72 -13.27
C GLU A 189 -26.02 -3.78 -11.87
N GLU A 190 -26.34 -2.60 -11.30
CA GLU A 190 -26.89 -2.43 -9.96
C GLU A 190 -28.19 -1.61 -9.99
N ILE A 191 -29.14 -1.89 -9.09
CA ILE A 191 -30.38 -1.12 -8.98
C ILE A 191 -30.10 0.20 -8.26
N LEU A 192 -30.23 1.32 -8.98
CA LEU A 192 -30.03 2.69 -8.48
C LEU A 192 -31.29 3.55 -8.65
N PRO A 193 -31.51 4.56 -7.80
CA PRO A 193 -32.73 5.39 -7.87
C PRO A 193 -32.74 6.27 -9.13
N MET A 194 -31.57 6.63 -9.68
CA MET A 194 -31.47 7.36 -10.96
C MET A 194 -32.01 6.54 -12.15
N HIS A 195 -31.91 5.21 -12.12
CA HIS A 195 -32.49 4.35 -13.16
C HIS A 195 -34.02 4.47 -13.18
N ALA A 196 -34.65 4.45 -12.01
CA ALA A 196 -36.08 4.69 -11.89
C ALA A 196 -36.47 6.09 -12.38
N ALA A 197 -35.72 7.13 -11.98
CA ALA A 197 -35.99 8.51 -12.41
C ALA A 197 -35.93 8.69 -13.94
N ILE A 198 -34.93 8.11 -14.60
CA ILE A 198 -34.81 8.12 -16.07
C ILE A 198 -35.99 7.38 -16.71
N LEU A 199 -36.39 6.21 -16.20
CA LEU A 199 -37.52 5.45 -16.73
C LEU A 199 -38.85 6.21 -16.57
N VAL A 200 -39.07 6.91 -15.44
CA VAL A 200 -40.22 7.82 -15.25
C VAL A 200 -40.21 8.91 -16.34
N GLN A 201 -39.06 9.53 -16.58
CA GLN A 201 -38.91 10.59 -17.58
C GLN A 201 -39.19 10.07 -19.01
N LEU A 202 -38.75 8.85 -19.34
CA LEU A 202 -39.02 8.20 -20.62
C LEU A 202 -40.49 7.74 -20.77
N GLY A 203 -41.25 7.69 -19.68
CA GLY A 203 -42.61 7.15 -19.63
C GLY A 203 -42.72 5.64 -19.67
N GLN A 204 -41.70 4.96 -19.18
CA GLN A 204 -41.68 3.52 -18.97
C GLN A 204 -42.21 3.18 -17.56
N ASP A 205 -43.46 3.55 -17.28
CA ASP A 205 -44.02 3.56 -15.92
C ASP A 205 -43.94 2.21 -15.20
N THR A 206 -44.19 1.10 -15.91
CA THR A 206 -44.11 -0.27 -15.36
C THR A 206 -42.69 -0.65 -14.96
N LEU A 207 -41.70 -0.36 -15.83
CA LEU A 207 -40.29 -0.63 -15.56
C LEU A 207 -39.78 0.26 -14.42
N ALA A 208 -40.11 1.55 -14.46
CA ALA A 208 -39.75 2.51 -13.43
C ALA A 208 -40.24 2.06 -12.04
N ARG A 209 -41.50 1.60 -11.96
CA ARG A 209 -42.09 1.12 -10.72
C ARG A 209 -41.33 -0.09 -10.19
N SER A 210 -41.04 -1.06 -11.05
CA SER A 210 -40.34 -2.25 -10.62
C SER A 210 -38.93 -1.96 -10.10
N VAL A 211 -38.19 -1.07 -10.77
CA VAL A 211 -36.86 -0.66 -10.33
C VAL A 211 -36.94 0.09 -9.00
N TRP A 212 -37.86 1.04 -8.88
CA TRP A 212 -38.09 1.81 -7.65
C TRP A 212 -38.45 0.91 -6.47
N GLU A 213 -39.43 0.02 -6.64
CA GLU A 213 -39.87 -0.92 -5.60
C GLU A 213 -38.75 -1.85 -5.15
N SER A 214 -37.90 -2.31 -6.07
CA SER A 214 -36.76 -3.15 -5.74
C SER A 214 -35.73 -2.37 -4.94
N TRP A 215 -35.43 -1.13 -5.33
CA TRP A 215 -34.49 -0.27 -4.62
C TRP A 215 -34.96 0.04 -3.19
N ILE A 216 -36.22 0.42 -2.97
CA ILE A 216 -36.73 0.75 -1.63
C ILE A 216 -36.79 -0.47 -0.69
N LYS A 217 -37.02 -1.67 -1.22
CA LYS A 217 -37.15 -2.93 -0.44
C LYS A 217 -35.82 -3.47 0.07
N GLY A 218 -34.68 -3.05 -0.50
CA GLY A 218 -33.36 -3.47 -0.03
C GLY A 218 -32.68 -2.35 0.72
N GLY A 219 -32.49 -2.50 2.02
CA GLY A 219 -31.90 -1.45 2.84
C GLY A 219 -31.20 -2.02 4.07
N ASP A 220 -30.22 -1.24 4.54
CA ASP A 220 -29.55 -1.44 5.82
C ASP A 220 -30.57 -1.34 6.97
N LEU A 221 -30.36 -2.10 8.04
CA LEU A 221 -31.34 -2.35 9.12
C LEU A 221 -31.84 -1.06 9.83
N ASP A 222 -31.11 0.04 9.70
CA ASP A 222 -31.36 1.29 10.44
C ASP A 222 -32.14 2.39 9.69
N THR A 223 -32.43 2.27 8.39
CA THR A 223 -33.00 3.42 7.59
C THR A 223 -34.28 3.12 6.78
N VAL A 224 -34.90 1.96 7.00
CA VAL A 224 -36.02 1.48 6.16
C VAL A 224 -37.29 2.36 6.19
N PRO A 225 -37.70 3.04 7.29
CA PRO A 225 -38.98 3.76 7.31
C PRO A 225 -39.01 5.17 6.67
N GLU A 226 -37.90 5.89 6.51
CA GLU A 226 -37.95 7.35 6.29
C GLU A 226 -38.02 7.83 4.83
N ILE A 227 -37.52 7.05 3.85
CA ILE A 227 -37.44 7.50 2.43
C ILE A 227 -38.76 7.28 1.66
N ALA A 228 -39.58 6.31 2.09
CA ALA A 228 -40.60 5.70 1.23
C ALA A 228 -41.93 6.48 1.08
N GLY A 229 -42.03 7.75 1.48
CA GLY A 229 -43.35 8.40 1.47
C GLY A 229 -43.44 9.93 1.46
N ARG A 230 -42.36 10.67 1.17
CA ARG A 230 -42.44 12.14 1.02
C ARG A 230 -41.60 12.63 -0.14
N GLU A 231 -42.19 13.49 -0.98
CA GLU A 231 -41.53 14.13 -2.13
C GLU A 231 -40.15 14.72 -1.79
N ARG A 232 -40.02 15.34 -0.62
CA ARG A 232 -38.77 15.96 -0.14
C ARG A 232 -37.61 14.97 0.03
N ASP A 233 -37.90 13.79 0.57
CA ASP A 233 -36.90 12.78 0.93
C ASP A 233 -36.45 12.04 -0.36
N ILE A 234 -37.40 11.81 -1.29
CA ILE A 234 -37.12 11.26 -2.62
C ILE A 234 -36.30 12.24 -3.46
N PHE A 235 -36.70 13.52 -3.50
CA PHE A 235 -35.98 14.56 -4.26
C PHE A 235 -34.55 14.71 -3.74
N ALA A 236 -34.37 14.82 -2.43
CA ALA A 236 -33.05 14.95 -1.82
C ALA A 236 -32.12 13.81 -2.20
N ARG A 237 -32.60 12.56 -2.13
CA ARG A 237 -31.80 11.38 -2.47
C ARG A 237 -31.42 11.33 -3.95
N LEU A 238 -32.35 11.67 -4.86
CA LEU A 238 -32.04 11.74 -6.29
C LEU A 238 -31.04 12.86 -6.61
N ALA A 239 -31.21 14.02 -5.97
CA ALA A 239 -30.30 15.15 -6.13
C ALA A 239 -28.89 14.81 -5.61
N GLU A 240 -28.78 14.08 -4.50
CA GLU A 240 -27.52 13.60 -3.94
C GLU A 240 -26.79 12.66 -4.91
N HIS A 241 -27.49 11.65 -5.46
CA HIS A 241 -26.92 10.73 -6.46
C HIS A 241 -26.45 11.46 -7.72
N PHE A 242 -27.23 12.42 -8.21
CA PHE A 242 -26.88 13.21 -9.39
C PHE A 242 -25.67 14.13 -9.15
N LEU A 243 -25.65 14.89 -8.04
CA LEU A 243 -24.54 15.77 -7.69
C LEU A 243 -23.26 14.99 -7.39
N HIS A 244 -23.38 13.81 -6.76
CA HIS A 244 -22.24 12.93 -6.54
C HIS A 244 -21.64 12.45 -7.87
N GLY A 245 -22.45 11.95 -8.81
CA GLY A 245 -21.95 11.55 -10.12
C GLY A 245 -21.26 12.70 -10.87
N LEU A 246 -21.78 13.93 -10.75
CA LEU A 246 -21.18 15.11 -11.36
C LEU A 246 -19.82 15.47 -10.72
N ARG A 247 -19.72 15.36 -9.39
CA ARG A 247 -18.48 15.56 -8.63
C ARG A 247 -17.43 14.51 -8.99
N ASP A 248 -17.82 13.25 -8.96
CA ASP A 248 -16.96 12.11 -9.28
C ASP A 248 -16.41 12.18 -10.69
N ARG A 249 -17.25 12.48 -11.69
CA ARG A 249 -16.77 12.69 -13.06
C ARG A 249 -15.79 13.86 -13.14
N GLY A 250 -16.05 14.95 -12.43
CA GLY A 250 -15.13 16.10 -12.39
C GLY A 250 -13.77 15.74 -11.79
N PHE A 251 -13.79 14.96 -10.70
CA PHE A 251 -12.60 14.43 -10.03
C PHE A 251 -11.79 13.50 -10.95
N TRP A 252 -12.42 12.47 -11.49
CA TRP A 252 -11.72 11.47 -12.30
C TRP A 252 -11.29 12.04 -13.65
N ALA A 253 -12.02 13.02 -14.21
CA ALA A 253 -11.59 13.77 -15.38
C ALA A 253 -10.31 14.58 -15.12
N HIS A 254 -10.18 15.22 -13.95
CA HIS A 254 -8.96 15.92 -13.58
C HIS A 254 -7.76 14.97 -13.47
N VAL A 255 -7.95 13.85 -12.76
CA VAL A 255 -6.96 12.79 -12.56
C VAL A 255 -6.42 12.29 -13.91
N ARG A 256 -7.29 11.91 -14.85
CA ARG A 256 -6.88 11.36 -16.16
C ARG A 256 -6.40 12.39 -17.19
N GLY A 257 -6.36 13.68 -16.85
CA GLY A 257 -5.93 14.70 -17.80
C GLY A 257 -7.02 15.27 -18.71
N ASP A 258 -8.30 14.97 -18.49
CA ASP A 258 -9.42 15.52 -19.26
C ASP A 258 -9.91 16.84 -18.67
N ASP A 259 -9.07 17.87 -18.76
CA ASP A 259 -9.29 19.19 -18.13
C ASP A 259 -10.60 19.86 -18.58
N ALA A 260 -11.02 19.64 -19.83
CA ALA A 260 -12.23 20.24 -20.37
C ALA A 260 -13.50 19.60 -19.78
N LEU A 261 -13.54 18.26 -19.69
CA LEU A 261 -14.64 17.55 -19.02
C LEU A 261 -14.65 17.81 -17.51
N ALA A 262 -13.47 17.89 -16.89
CA ALA A 262 -13.31 18.24 -15.48
C ALA A 262 -13.89 19.63 -15.21
N LEU A 263 -13.46 20.64 -15.98
CA LEU A 263 -13.92 22.01 -15.84
C LEU A 263 -15.43 22.15 -16.13
N ALA A 264 -15.94 21.49 -17.17
CA ALA A 264 -17.37 21.47 -17.47
C ALA A 264 -18.20 20.89 -16.31
N SER A 265 -17.72 19.80 -15.71
CA SER A 265 -18.39 19.12 -14.59
C SER A 265 -18.35 19.97 -13.31
N LEU A 266 -17.20 20.55 -12.97
CA LEU A 266 -17.02 21.36 -11.76
C LEU A 266 -17.76 22.71 -11.85
N ARG A 267 -17.80 23.33 -13.03
CA ARG A 267 -18.66 24.51 -13.27
C ARG A 267 -20.14 24.15 -13.18
N GLY A 268 -20.51 22.97 -13.69
CA GLY A 268 -21.85 22.41 -13.52
C GLY A 268 -22.20 22.27 -12.04
N LEU A 269 -21.29 21.66 -11.26
CA LEU A 269 -21.45 21.44 -9.83
C LEU A 269 -21.63 22.78 -9.08
N GLY A 270 -20.78 23.76 -9.36
CA GLY A 270 -20.87 25.10 -8.75
C GLY A 270 -22.19 25.84 -9.05
N ARG A 271 -22.86 25.53 -10.16
CA ARG A 271 -24.21 26.08 -10.47
C ARG A 271 -25.34 25.25 -9.88
N LEU A 272 -25.26 23.93 -9.97
CA LEU A 272 -26.37 23.01 -9.66
C LEU A 272 -26.49 22.69 -8.17
N SER A 273 -25.36 22.59 -7.47
CA SER A 273 -25.29 22.36 -6.01
C SER A 273 -26.15 23.38 -5.22
N PRO A 274 -25.91 24.70 -5.32
CA PRO A 274 -26.72 25.68 -4.59
C PRO A 274 -28.19 25.69 -5.03
N ALA A 275 -28.48 25.45 -6.31
CA ALA A 275 -29.86 25.44 -6.83
C ALA A 275 -30.68 24.25 -6.31
N LEU A 276 -30.09 23.05 -6.30
CA LEU A 276 -30.74 21.84 -5.78
C LEU A 276 -30.86 21.88 -4.25
N SER A 277 -29.85 22.39 -3.55
CA SER A 277 -29.91 22.63 -2.11
C SER A 277 -31.05 23.59 -1.73
N ALA A 278 -31.15 24.74 -2.41
CA ALA A 278 -32.25 25.69 -2.18
C ALA A 278 -33.62 25.06 -2.46
N ARG A 279 -33.73 24.22 -3.50
CA ARG A 279 -34.98 23.50 -3.79
C ARG A 279 -35.32 22.47 -2.72
N ALA A 280 -34.34 21.72 -2.21
CA ALA A 280 -34.53 20.77 -1.12
C ALA A 280 -35.02 21.49 0.15
N ALA A 281 -34.47 22.68 0.46
CA ALA A 281 -34.92 23.51 1.57
C ALA A 281 -36.38 23.95 1.42
N VAL A 282 -36.80 24.37 0.21
CA VAL A 282 -38.21 24.72 -0.08
C VAL A 282 -39.15 23.53 0.09
N LEU A 283 -38.69 22.30 -0.19
CA LEU A 283 -39.45 21.07 0.03
C LEU A 283 -39.44 20.62 1.50
N GLY A 284 -38.73 21.33 2.39
CA GLY A 284 -38.65 21.04 3.82
C GLY A 284 -37.72 19.88 4.18
N ALA A 285 -36.64 19.67 3.41
CA ALA A 285 -35.58 18.74 3.75
C ALA A 285 -34.82 19.18 5.03
N SER A 286 -34.15 18.25 5.70
CA SER A 286 -33.36 18.55 6.91
C SER A 286 -32.17 19.47 6.59
N GLU A 287 -31.73 20.25 7.59
CA GLU A 287 -30.55 21.12 7.47
C GLU A 287 -29.30 20.35 7.02
N GLN A 288 -29.09 19.15 7.57
CA GLN A 288 -28.01 18.26 7.16
C GLN A 288 -28.06 17.94 5.66
N THR A 289 -29.24 17.59 5.14
CA THR A 289 -29.43 17.30 3.71
C THR A 289 -29.15 18.51 2.85
N VAL A 290 -29.67 19.68 3.25
CA VAL A 290 -29.45 20.96 2.55
C VAL A 290 -27.95 21.28 2.48
N ASN A 291 -27.22 21.07 3.58
CA ASN A 291 -25.78 21.32 3.65
C ASN A 291 -24.99 20.33 2.77
N THR A 292 -25.31 19.03 2.80
CA THR A 292 -24.68 18.03 1.91
C THR A 292 -24.87 18.37 0.43
N LEU A 293 -26.07 18.81 0.04
CA LEU A 293 -26.34 19.22 -1.34
C LEU A 293 -25.67 20.55 -1.73
N ALA A 294 -25.31 21.40 -0.77
CA ALA A 294 -24.70 22.71 -0.99
C ALA A 294 -23.16 22.66 -1.11
N GLU A 295 -22.55 21.48 -1.00
CA GLU A 295 -21.10 21.34 -1.07
C GLU A 295 -20.54 21.92 -2.38
N PRO A 296 -19.62 22.90 -2.31
CA PRO A 296 -19.04 23.53 -3.47
C PRO A 296 -17.98 22.62 -4.14
N PRO A 297 -17.60 22.88 -5.40
CA PRO A 297 -16.53 22.15 -6.09
C PRO A 297 -15.12 22.37 -5.49
N GLY A 298 -14.96 23.30 -4.54
CA GLY A 298 -13.73 23.48 -3.76
C GLY A 298 -12.52 23.95 -4.58
N PRO A 299 -11.28 23.67 -4.12
CA PRO A 299 -10.04 24.12 -4.76
C PRO A 299 -9.81 23.53 -6.15
N LEU A 300 -10.45 22.40 -6.48
CA LEU A 300 -10.33 21.72 -7.76
C LEU A 300 -10.87 22.55 -8.94
N LEU A 301 -11.96 23.31 -8.75
CA LEU A 301 -12.46 24.21 -9.78
C LEU A 301 -11.44 25.32 -10.09
N VAL A 302 -10.87 25.93 -9.05
CA VAL A 302 -9.88 27.01 -9.21
C VAL A 302 -8.65 26.51 -9.95
N ASP A 303 -8.18 25.30 -9.64
CA ASP A 303 -7.06 24.68 -10.35
C ASP A 303 -7.39 24.44 -11.83
N GLN A 304 -8.57 23.90 -12.13
CA GLN A 304 -8.98 23.65 -13.51
C GLN A 304 -9.16 24.94 -14.33
N GLU A 305 -9.62 26.02 -13.72
CA GLU A 305 -9.66 27.34 -14.38
C GLU A 305 -8.26 27.86 -14.71
N LYS A 306 -7.29 27.69 -13.80
CA LYS A 306 -5.89 28.04 -14.05
C LYS A 306 -5.29 27.19 -15.17
N ARG A 307 -5.59 25.89 -15.24
CA ARG A 307 -5.10 24.98 -16.29
C ARG A 307 -5.65 25.36 -17.66
N ALA A 308 -6.95 25.63 -17.75
CA ALA A 308 -7.59 26.08 -18.98
C ALA A 308 -6.97 27.38 -19.54
N ALA A 309 -6.53 28.29 -18.66
CA ALA A 309 -5.85 29.53 -19.06
C ALA A 309 -4.40 29.34 -19.54
N ARG A 310 -3.67 28.36 -18.99
CA ARG A 310 -2.22 28.19 -19.25
C ARG A 310 -1.88 27.42 -20.53
N LYS A 311 -2.79 26.58 -21.04
CA LYS A 311 -2.56 25.71 -22.22
C LYS A 311 -1.21 24.95 -22.17
N ALA A 312 -0.86 24.42 -21.00
CA ALA A 312 0.39 23.67 -20.81
C ALA A 312 0.32 22.28 -21.48
N PRO A 313 1.45 21.74 -21.97
CA PRO A 313 1.52 20.35 -22.43
C PRO A 313 1.23 19.39 -21.27
N LYS A 314 0.57 18.26 -21.59
CA LYS A 314 0.14 17.25 -20.61
C LYS A 314 1.16 16.12 -20.49
N GLY A 315 1.33 15.62 -19.27
CA GLY A 315 2.18 14.46 -18.97
C GLY A 315 3.69 14.71 -19.17
N LEU A 316 4.44 13.60 -19.31
CA LEU A 316 5.88 13.64 -19.52
C LEU A 316 6.24 14.33 -20.84
N PRO A 317 7.11 15.36 -20.84
CA PRO A 317 7.54 16.03 -22.06
C PRO A 317 8.17 15.04 -23.06
N SER A 318 7.67 15.04 -24.30
CA SER A 318 8.16 14.16 -25.36
C SER A 318 8.29 14.92 -26.70
N PRO A 319 9.47 14.90 -27.36
CA PRO A 319 10.73 14.33 -26.87
C PRO A 319 11.32 15.16 -25.72
N LEU A 320 12.07 14.51 -24.82
CA LEU A 320 12.84 15.23 -23.80
C LEU A 320 13.96 16.06 -24.46
N PRO A 321 14.21 17.30 -24.00
CA PRO A 321 15.33 18.09 -24.48
C PRO A 321 16.68 17.38 -24.29
N THR A 322 17.58 17.51 -25.27
CA THR A 322 18.92 16.91 -25.20
C THR A 322 19.84 17.66 -24.24
N ASP A 323 19.69 18.99 -24.16
CA ASP A 323 20.42 19.83 -23.20
C ASP A 323 19.95 19.53 -21.76
N PRO A 324 20.85 19.18 -20.82
CA PRO A 324 20.47 18.83 -19.44
C PRO A 324 19.71 19.93 -18.70
N ALA A 325 20.11 21.20 -18.85
CA ALA A 325 19.46 22.30 -18.15
C ALA A 325 18.03 22.52 -18.70
N ALA A 326 17.86 22.50 -20.02
CA ALA A 326 16.56 22.57 -20.67
C ALA A 326 15.67 21.36 -20.30
N ARG A 327 16.25 20.17 -20.15
CA ARG A 327 15.52 18.95 -19.77
C ARG A 327 15.00 19.04 -18.34
N VAL A 328 15.84 19.42 -17.37
CA VAL A 328 15.40 19.64 -15.99
C VAL A 328 14.32 20.73 -15.92
N ALA A 329 14.50 21.84 -16.64
CA ALA A 329 13.50 22.91 -16.69
C ALA A 329 12.16 22.43 -17.25
N ALA A 330 12.17 21.63 -18.32
CA ALA A 330 10.96 21.04 -18.90
C ALA A 330 10.27 20.08 -17.92
N LEU A 331 11.03 19.26 -17.19
CA LEU A 331 10.47 18.34 -16.21
C LEU A 331 9.89 19.07 -14.98
N VAL A 332 10.57 20.11 -14.47
CA VAL A 332 10.02 20.97 -13.39
C VAL A 332 8.75 21.68 -13.85
N ALA A 333 8.71 22.16 -15.09
CA ALA A 333 7.50 22.72 -15.68
C ALA A 333 6.38 21.67 -15.79
N ALA A 334 6.70 20.39 -15.96
CA ALA A 334 5.74 19.30 -16.01
C ALA A 334 5.28 18.80 -14.63
N LEU A 335 5.85 19.25 -13.50
CA LEU A 335 5.46 18.77 -12.16
C LEU A 335 3.97 18.95 -11.83
N GLY A 336 3.28 19.91 -12.45
CA GLY A 336 1.83 20.07 -12.30
C GLY A 336 1.00 18.96 -12.96
N GLU A 337 1.64 18.10 -13.76
CA GLU A 337 1.05 16.94 -14.43
C GLU A 337 1.36 15.62 -13.70
N VAL A 338 2.17 15.66 -12.63
CA VAL A 338 2.41 14.48 -11.77
C VAL A 338 1.08 13.96 -11.28
N HIS A 339 0.87 12.66 -11.44
CA HIS A 339 -0.35 12.00 -11.09
C HIS A 339 -0.04 10.73 -10.28
N GLU A 340 -0.52 10.73 -9.04
CA GLU A 340 -0.56 9.55 -8.19
C GLU A 340 -1.98 9.37 -7.66
N PRO A 341 -2.62 8.24 -7.96
CA PRO A 341 -3.98 7.95 -7.56
C PRO A 341 -3.99 7.16 -6.23
N ALA A 342 -3.17 7.56 -5.25
CA ALA A 342 -3.09 6.87 -3.98
C ALA A 342 -4.25 7.27 -3.05
N PHE A 343 -5.31 6.45 -3.07
CA PHE A 343 -6.46 6.53 -2.17
C PHE A 343 -6.06 6.15 -0.74
N GLY A 344 -5.92 7.11 0.18
CA GLY A 344 -6.00 6.90 1.64
C GLY A 344 -5.09 5.82 2.25
N ARG A 345 -4.07 5.34 1.54
CA ARG A 345 -3.17 4.28 2.01
C ARG A 345 -1.98 4.90 2.73
N SER A 346 -1.72 4.43 3.94
CA SER A 346 -0.42 4.63 4.58
C SER A 346 0.67 4.10 3.65
N GLY A 347 1.57 4.97 3.18
CA GLY A 347 2.61 4.65 2.19
C GLY A 347 2.48 5.34 0.83
N ALA A 348 1.41 6.11 0.58
CA ALA A 348 1.16 6.84 -0.67
C ALA A 348 2.34 7.67 -1.21
N GLN A 349 3.18 8.22 -0.32
CA GLN A 349 4.37 9.00 -0.69
C GLN A 349 5.38 8.20 -1.52
N ALA A 350 5.52 6.89 -1.30
CA ALA A 350 6.46 6.06 -2.07
C ALA A 350 5.98 5.86 -3.51
N GLN A 351 4.67 5.80 -3.73
CA GLN A 351 4.09 5.56 -5.05
C GLN A 351 4.15 6.81 -5.94
N VAL A 352 3.93 8.00 -5.37
CA VAL A 352 4.12 9.28 -6.09
C VAL A 352 5.49 9.35 -6.76
N LEU A 353 6.55 8.83 -6.10
CA LEU A 353 7.89 8.82 -6.66
C LEU A 353 8.01 7.96 -7.93
N GLU A 354 7.12 7.00 -8.17
CA GLU A 354 7.10 6.14 -9.35
C GLU A 354 6.57 6.85 -10.61
N ASP A 355 5.96 8.03 -10.46
CA ASP A 355 5.51 8.84 -11.59
C ASP A 355 6.66 9.09 -12.59
N PRO A 356 6.44 8.91 -13.91
CA PRO A 356 7.49 9.04 -14.92
C PRO A 356 8.21 10.39 -14.94
N ILE A 357 7.52 11.50 -14.59
CA ILE A 357 8.10 12.85 -14.53
C ILE A 357 9.07 12.92 -13.35
N LEU A 358 8.68 12.38 -12.19
CA LEU A 358 9.53 12.32 -11.01
C LEU A 358 10.70 11.37 -11.20
N GLN A 359 10.49 10.18 -11.76
CA GLN A 359 11.58 9.25 -12.10
C GLN A 359 12.60 9.90 -13.05
N ALA A 360 12.14 10.61 -14.09
CA ALA A 360 13.01 11.34 -15.00
C ALA A 360 13.78 12.46 -14.28
N LEU A 361 13.14 13.21 -13.37
CA LEU A 361 13.82 14.23 -12.54
C LEU A 361 14.86 13.65 -11.61
N LEU A 362 14.55 12.53 -10.95
CA LEU A 362 15.48 11.84 -10.06
C LEU A 362 16.70 11.30 -10.82
N ALA A 363 16.52 10.87 -12.08
CA ALA A 363 17.61 10.43 -12.94
C ALA A 363 18.60 11.56 -13.31
N GLU A 364 18.18 12.83 -13.27
CA GLU A 364 19.08 13.98 -13.46
C GLU A 364 19.98 14.24 -12.24
N GLY A 365 19.68 13.66 -11.08
CA GLY A 365 20.51 13.74 -9.89
C GLY A 365 20.70 15.17 -9.39
N GLU A 366 21.96 15.56 -9.15
CA GLU A 366 22.31 16.86 -8.56
C GLU A 366 21.85 18.06 -9.39
N ALA A 367 21.77 17.92 -10.72
CA ALA A 367 21.31 19.01 -11.60
C ALA A 367 19.86 19.44 -11.32
N ALA A 368 19.04 18.55 -10.75
CA ALA A 368 17.65 18.83 -10.39
C ALA A 368 17.49 19.54 -9.03
N VAL A 369 18.50 19.52 -8.15
CA VAL A 369 18.35 20.00 -6.77
C VAL A 369 17.99 21.49 -6.70
N LEU A 370 18.70 22.36 -7.43
CA LEU A 370 18.43 23.80 -7.39
C LEU A 370 17.05 24.14 -8.00
N PRO A 371 16.68 23.62 -9.19
CA PRO A 371 15.34 23.83 -9.75
C PRO A 371 14.21 23.30 -8.86
N LEU A 372 14.38 22.14 -8.22
CA LEU A 372 13.39 21.59 -7.30
C LEU A 372 13.29 22.43 -6.01
N ALA A 373 14.41 22.93 -5.48
CA ALA A 373 14.38 23.83 -4.33
C ALA A 373 13.72 25.18 -4.66
N GLU A 374 13.85 25.66 -5.90
CA GLU A 374 13.10 26.81 -6.38
C GLU A 374 11.60 26.52 -6.44
N ALA A 375 11.22 25.36 -6.99
CA ALA A 375 9.82 24.92 -7.04
C ALA A 375 9.22 24.76 -5.62
N LEU A 376 9.95 24.15 -4.69
CA LEU A 376 9.55 23.99 -3.29
C LEU A 376 9.26 25.34 -2.60
N ALA A 377 10.07 26.36 -2.90
CA ALA A 377 9.90 27.68 -2.31
C ALA A 377 8.71 28.44 -2.89
N ASN A 378 8.52 28.37 -4.21
CA ASN A 378 7.76 29.38 -4.94
C ASN A 378 6.60 28.83 -5.79
N ASP A 379 6.57 27.54 -6.14
CA ASP A 379 5.61 27.01 -7.11
C ASP A 379 4.27 26.62 -6.47
N GLU A 380 3.22 27.42 -6.69
CA GLU A 380 1.88 27.21 -6.11
C GLU A 380 0.93 26.42 -7.00
N ARG A 381 1.44 25.77 -8.05
CA ARG A 381 0.61 24.96 -8.93
C ARG A 381 0.17 23.70 -8.19
N SER A 382 -1.05 23.22 -8.47
CA SER A 382 -1.48 21.89 -8.04
C SER A 382 -0.94 20.84 -9.02
N THR A 383 -0.80 19.62 -8.52
CA THR A 383 -0.55 18.40 -9.32
C THR A 383 -1.88 17.82 -9.81
N ARG A 384 -1.86 16.66 -10.46
CA ARG A 384 -3.07 15.86 -10.76
C ARG A 384 -3.39 14.84 -9.66
N SER A 385 -2.60 14.82 -8.58
CA SER A 385 -2.76 13.92 -7.45
C SER A 385 -3.69 14.54 -6.43
N ILE A 386 -4.65 13.74 -5.96
CA ILE A 386 -5.68 14.15 -5.02
C ILE A 386 -5.71 13.18 -3.85
N TRP A 387 -5.78 13.68 -2.63
CA TRP A 387 -5.92 12.90 -1.41
C TRP A 387 -7.32 13.07 -0.80
N TYR A 388 -7.84 11.97 -0.26
CA TYR A 388 -9.06 11.96 0.53
C TYR A 388 -8.67 11.91 2.01
N GLU A 389 -8.91 12.99 2.73
CA GLU A 389 -8.85 13.01 4.19
C GLU A 389 -10.25 12.95 4.80
N ALA A 390 -10.35 12.73 6.12
CA ALA A 390 -11.61 12.67 6.85
C ALA A 390 -12.48 13.93 6.71
N HIS A 391 -11.95 15.02 6.15
CA HIS A 391 -12.62 16.31 5.97
C HIS A 391 -12.78 16.75 4.50
N GLY A 392 -12.40 15.92 3.52
CA GLY A 392 -12.65 16.19 2.10
C GLY A 392 -11.48 15.89 1.17
N ILE A 393 -11.57 16.46 -0.04
CA ILE A 393 -10.59 16.35 -1.12
C ILE A 393 -9.50 17.43 -0.94
N GLU A 394 -8.23 17.01 -0.83
CA GLU A 394 -7.05 17.88 -0.88
C GLU A 394 -6.22 17.64 -2.14
N LEU A 395 -5.76 18.72 -2.77
CA LEU A 395 -4.88 18.66 -3.94
C LEU A 395 -3.42 18.71 -3.49
N LEU A 396 -2.61 17.76 -3.96
CA LEU A 396 -1.16 17.86 -3.79
C LEU A 396 -0.63 19.01 -4.64
N THR A 397 0.26 19.79 -4.06
CA THR A 397 0.92 20.91 -4.75
C THR A 397 2.25 20.48 -5.38
N VAL A 398 2.73 21.26 -6.34
CA VAL A 398 4.08 21.11 -6.88
C VAL A 398 5.13 21.20 -5.77
N ARG A 399 4.87 21.97 -4.70
CA ARG A 399 5.75 22.02 -3.52
C ARG A 399 5.84 20.67 -2.81
N ASP A 400 4.74 19.95 -2.66
CA ASP A 400 4.72 18.63 -2.00
C ASP A 400 5.58 17.62 -2.77
N VAL A 401 5.41 17.55 -4.08
CA VAL A 401 6.17 16.61 -4.92
C VAL A 401 7.63 17.04 -5.08
N ALA A 402 7.92 18.34 -5.12
CA ALA A 402 9.28 18.86 -5.12
C ALA A 402 10.00 18.53 -3.80
N GLU A 403 9.31 18.64 -2.66
CA GLU A 403 9.83 18.24 -1.36
C GLU A 403 10.22 16.75 -1.34
N LEU A 404 9.32 15.89 -1.80
CA LEU A 404 9.51 14.45 -1.86
C LEU A 404 10.70 14.07 -2.78
N ALA A 405 10.81 14.72 -3.94
CA ALA A 405 11.93 14.55 -4.85
C ALA A 405 13.26 15.02 -4.21
N LEU A 406 13.25 16.17 -3.54
CA LEU A 406 14.42 16.70 -2.83
C LEU A 406 14.87 15.78 -1.69
N ASP A 407 13.94 15.26 -0.89
CA ASP A 407 14.27 14.32 0.19
C ASP A 407 14.87 13.02 -0.37
N THR A 408 14.45 12.63 -1.57
CA THR A 408 15.02 11.49 -2.28
C THR A 408 16.45 11.78 -2.76
N LEU A 409 16.70 12.98 -3.31
CA LEU A 409 18.02 13.42 -3.78
C LEU A 409 18.97 13.81 -2.63
N ALA A 410 18.44 14.17 -1.46
CA ALA A 410 19.21 14.50 -0.25
C ALA A 410 20.16 13.38 0.18
N VAL A 411 19.90 12.15 -0.28
CA VAL A 411 20.79 11.00 -0.10
C VAL A 411 22.21 11.29 -0.59
N ASP A 412 22.36 12.08 -1.65
CA ASP A 412 23.64 12.35 -2.30
C ASP A 412 24.23 13.73 -1.95
N LEU A 413 23.52 14.52 -1.14
CA LEU A 413 23.92 15.87 -0.76
C LEU A 413 23.93 16.02 0.77
N PRO A 414 25.08 16.33 1.40
CA PRO A 414 25.09 16.59 2.83
C PRO A 414 24.31 17.85 3.16
N LEU A 415 23.30 17.71 4.02
CA LEU A 415 22.46 18.81 4.46
C LEU A 415 22.72 19.10 5.94
N ALA A 416 22.62 20.37 6.32
CA ALA A 416 22.54 20.74 7.73
C ALA A 416 21.33 20.07 8.40
N PRO A 417 21.36 19.86 9.73
CA PRO A 417 20.19 19.39 10.47
C PRO A 417 18.97 20.30 10.22
N ALA A 418 17.81 19.69 9.97
CA ALA A 418 16.58 20.45 9.83
C ALA A 418 16.19 21.06 11.20
N PRO A 419 15.78 22.34 11.26
CA PRO A 419 15.21 22.91 12.47
C PRO A 419 13.87 22.23 12.81
N PRO A 420 13.45 22.22 14.09
CA PRO A 420 12.10 21.80 14.45
C PRO A 420 11.06 22.62 13.70
N ASN A 421 10.03 21.97 13.17
CA ASN A 421 8.96 22.61 12.38
C ASN A 421 9.47 23.38 11.16
N GLU A 422 10.49 22.84 10.46
CA GLU A 422 11.04 23.43 9.23
C GLU A 422 9.92 23.70 8.20
N THR A 423 9.78 24.95 7.78
CA THR A 423 8.87 25.31 6.67
C THR A 423 9.47 24.92 5.33
N LYS A 424 8.62 24.70 4.31
CA LYS A 424 9.07 24.41 2.94
C LYS A 424 10.06 25.44 2.37
N ILE A 425 9.89 26.72 2.70
CA ILE A 425 10.81 27.80 2.29
C ILE A 425 12.17 27.65 2.97
N GLN A 426 12.21 27.34 4.28
CA GLN A 426 13.46 27.09 5.00
C GLN A 426 14.16 25.83 4.47
N LYS A 427 13.40 24.76 4.21
CA LYS A 427 13.91 23.54 3.61
C LYS A 427 14.53 23.81 2.24
N ALA A 428 13.81 24.52 1.37
CA ALA A 428 14.34 24.97 0.07
C ALA A 428 15.66 25.75 0.21
N ALA A 429 15.74 26.71 1.15
CA ALA A 429 16.96 27.47 1.40
C ALA A 429 18.12 26.57 1.85
N ARG A 430 17.85 25.56 2.68
CA ARG A 430 18.85 24.57 3.14
C ARG A 430 19.38 23.73 1.98
N PHE A 431 18.51 23.26 1.08
CA PHE A 431 18.94 22.57 -0.14
C PHE A 431 19.76 23.47 -1.07
N LYS A 432 19.35 24.73 -1.27
CA LYS A 432 20.12 25.71 -2.07
C LYS A 432 21.51 25.96 -1.48
N GLN A 433 21.59 26.17 -0.17
CA GLN A 433 22.86 26.38 0.52
C GLN A 433 23.79 25.18 0.38
N ALA A 434 23.28 23.96 0.56
CA ALA A 434 24.08 22.75 0.40
C ALA A 434 24.55 22.56 -1.04
N ALA A 435 23.67 22.75 -2.03
CA ALA A 435 24.03 22.65 -3.44
C ALA A 435 25.15 23.63 -3.80
N GLU A 436 25.10 24.88 -3.32
CA GLU A 436 26.16 25.85 -3.58
C GLU A 436 27.47 25.51 -2.82
N THR A 437 27.36 25.04 -1.57
CA THR A 437 28.53 24.63 -0.77
C THR A 437 29.31 23.48 -1.43
N TYR A 438 28.59 22.57 -2.10
CA TYR A 438 29.16 21.33 -2.62
C TYR A 438 29.29 21.24 -4.15
N LYS A 439 28.90 22.29 -4.89
CA LYS A 439 28.80 22.39 -6.36
C LYS A 439 29.98 21.87 -7.18
N SER A 440 31.17 21.79 -6.59
CA SER A 440 32.41 21.33 -7.24
C SER A 440 33.17 20.28 -6.44
N ILE A 441 32.54 19.71 -5.41
CA ILE A 441 33.16 18.69 -4.56
C ILE A 441 32.60 17.32 -5.01
N PRO A 442 33.42 16.32 -5.36
CA PRO A 442 32.94 14.97 -5.64
C PRO A 442 32.18 14.38 -4.44
N ALA A 443 31.11 13.61 -4.67
CA ALA A 443 30.22 13.12 -3.60
C ALA A 443 30.96 12.36 -2.47
N ASP A 444 31.94 11.53 -2.81
CA ASP A 444 32.79 10.82 -1.86
C ASP A 444 33.60 11.78 -0.96
N GLU A 445 34.16 12.83 -1.54
CA GLU A 445 34.89 13.87 -0.82
C GLU A 445 33.96 14.69 0.09
N ARG A 446 32.70 14.93 -0.30
CA ARG A 446 31.72 15.65 0.55
C ARG A 446 31.48 14.90 1.86
N TRP A 447 31.15 13.62 1.76
CA TRP A 447 30.87 12.78 2.93
C TRP A 447 32.14 12.51 3.74
N PHE A 448 33.30 12.37 3.08
CA PHE A 448 34.57 12.24 3.78
C PHE A 448 34.86 13.47 4.65
N ARG A 449 34.65 14.69 4.13
CA ARG A 449 34.83 15.94 4.89
C ARG A 449 33.91 16.01 6.10
N ASP A 450 32.63 15.65 5.95
CA ASP A 450 31.68 15.64 7.06
C ASP A 450 32.06 14.62 8.15
N LEU A 451 32.61 13.46 7.76
CA LEU A 451 33.12 12.48 8.73
C LEU A 451 34.39 13.00 9.44
N ALA A 452 35.24 13.73 8.71
CA ALA A 452 36.49 14.31 9.21
C ALA A 452 36.29 15.57 10.07
N ASP A 453 35.19 16.30 9.88
CA ASP A 453 34.87 17.52 10.62
C ASP A 453 34.51 17.21 12.09
N GLU A 454 35.34 17.69 13.02
CA GLU A 454 35.11 17.50 14.46
C GLU A 454 33.92 18.31 15.00
N THR A 455 33.42 19.28 14.23
CA THR A 455 32.32 20.18 14.61
C THR A 455 30.97 19.77 14.03
N ALA A 456 30.94 18.84 13.06
CA ALA A 456 29.73 18.38 12.36
C ALA A 456 28.68 17.73 13.27
N GLY A 457 29.12 17.15 14.40
CA GLY A 457 28.27 16.54 15.42
C GLY A 457 27.79 15.11 15.10
N PRO A 458 27.21 14.40 16.10
CA PRO A 458 26.91 12.97 16.03
C PRO A 458 26.07 12.49 14.84
N ALA A 459 24.94 13.16 14.57
CA ALA A 459 24.02 12.75 13.51
C ALA A 459 24.68 12.82 12.12
N ARG A 460 25.49 13.87 11.91
CA ARG A 460 26.18 14.11 10.64
C ARG A 460 27.32 13.12 10.41
N TRP A 461 28.06 12.76 11.47
CA TRP A 461 29.06 11.70 11.40
C TRP A 461 28.47 10.35 10.99
N VAL A 462 27.35 9.95 11.63
CA VAL A 462 26.68 8.68 11.31
C VAL A 462 26.18 8.69 9.86
N GLN A 463 25.53 9.78 9.43
CA GLN A 463 25.07 9.93 8.06
C GLN A 463 26.22 9.80 7.06
N ALA A 464 27.32 10.51 7.29
CA ALA A 464 28.51 10.44 6.44
C ALA A 464 29.10 9.03 6.38
N ALA A 465 29.27 8.38 7.53
CA ALA A 465 29.76 7.00 7.61
C ALA A 465 28.89 6.02 6.81
N MET A 466 27.57 6.14 6.93
CA MET A 466 26.63 5.29 6.22
C MET A 466 26.68 5.49 4.71
N ARG A 467 26.87 6.74 4.24
CA ARG A 467 27.00 7.03 2.81
C ARG A 467 28.32 6.54 2.23
N ILE A 468 29.40 6.57 3.01
CA ILE A 468 30.72 6.05 2.60
C ILE A 468 30.73 4.52 2.50
N VAL A 469 30.25 3.86 3.55
CA VAL A 469 30.40 2.40 3.71
C VAL A 469 29.22 1.62 3.12
N GLY A 470 28.02 2.21 3.09
CA GLY A 470 26.80 1.52 2.74
C GLY A 470 26.84 0.86 1.36
N PRO A 471 26.09 -0.25 1.16
CA PRO A 471 25.96 -0.89 -0.14
C PRO A 471 25.47 0.09 -1.21
N THR A 472 25.89 -0.11 -2.46
CA THR A 472 25.34 0.63 -3.62
C THR A 472 23.85 0.33 -3.84
N ASP A 473 23.40 -0.87 -3.44
CA ASP A 473 22.03 -1.40 -3.53
C ASP A 473 21.22 -1.23 -2.23
N ALA A 474 21.73 -0.53 -1.22
CA ALA A 474 21.09 -0.45 0.09
C ALA A 474 19.83 0.43 0.09
N PRO A 475 18.84 0.13 0.96
CA PRO A 475 17.72 1.03 1.22
C PRO A 475 18.19 2.46 1.52
N ARG A 476 17.43 3.45 1.06
CA ARG A 476 17.75 4.88 1.26
C ARG A 476 17.60 5.35 2.71
N GLN A 477 16.88 4.57 3.53
CA GLN A 477 16.61 4.82 4.95
C GLN A 477 17.78 4.38 5.85
N ARG A 478 17.77 4.83 7.12
CA ARG A 478 18.79 4.44 8.10
C ARG A 478 18.60 2.95 8.46
N PRO A 479 19.58 2.05 8.20
CA PRO A 479 19.45 0.64 8.48
C PRO A 479 19.22 0.41 9.97
N ASP A 480 18.34 -0.54 10.28
CA ASP A 480 18.22 -1.06 11.64
C ASP A 480 19.22 -2.21 11.88
N ALA A 481 19.17 -2.81 13.08
CA ALA A 481 20.06 -3.91 13.42
C ALA A 481 19.81 -5.16 12.54
N SER A 482 18.58 -5.42 12.11
CA SER A 482 18.25 -6.53 11.22
C SER A 482 18.87 -6.33 9.83
N ASP A 483 18.82 -5.11 9.30
CA ASP A 483 19.47 -4.76 8.04
C ASP A 483 20.98 -4.98 8.11
N PHE A 484 21.64 -4.53 9.18
CA PHE A 484 23.07 -4.78 9.38
C PHE A 484 23.38 -6.26 9.50
N LEU A 485 22.58 -7.02 10.25
CA LEU A 485 22.75 -8.46 10.38
C LEU A 485 22.74 -9.14 9.02
N ALA A 486 21.77 -8.78 8.17
CA ALA A 486 21.66 -9.32 6.81
C ALA A 486 22.96 -9.11 6.02
N LEU A 487 23.62 -7.95 6.15
CA LEU A 487 24.90 -7.66 5.46
C LEU A 487 26.06 -8.56 5.92
N PHE A 488 26.12 -8.93 7.20
CA PHE A 488 27.19 -9.79 7.74
C PHE A 488 26.98 -11.27 7.45
N VAL A 489 25.76 -11.70 7.18
CA VAL A 489 25.41 -13.12 6.91
C VAL A 489 25.20 -13.42 5.43
N ARG A 490 25.45 -12.45 4.53
CA ARG A 490 25.37 -12.63 3.06
C ARG A 490 26.31 -13.75 2.59
N VAL A 491 25.79 -14.64 1.75
CA VAL A 491 26.53 -15.78 1.17
C VAL A 491 27.58 -15.32 0.16
N ASP A 492 27.31 -14.21 -0.55
CA ASP A 492 28.19 -13.67 -1.60
C ASP A 492 29.31 -12.76 -1.07
N GLY A 493 29.48 -12.70 0.26
CA GLY A 493 30.43 -11.82 0.93
C GLY A 493 29.90 -10.40 1.19
N PRO A 494 30.67 -9.54 1.88
CA PRO A 494 30.24 -8.18 2.17
C PRO A 494 30.10 -7.38 0.86
N PRO A 495 29.05 -6.54 0.74
CA PRO A 495 28.83 -5.73 -0.46
C PRO A 495 29.98 -4.75 -0.66
N LYS A 496 30.19 -4.33 -1.92
CA LYS A 496 31.15 -3.27 -2.21
C LYS A 496 30.64 -1.95 -1.62
N PRO A 497 31.49 -1.20 -0.89
CA PRO A 497 31.09 0.09 -0.35
C PRO A 497 30.88 1.10 -1.47
N ARG A 498 29.92 2.00 -1.30
CA ARG A 498 29.55 3.03 -2.28
C ARG A 498 30.74 3.86 -2.75
N PHE A 499 31.64 4.25 -1.83
CA PHE A 499 32.82 5.05 -2.16
C PHE A 499 34.13 4.27 -1.94
N ALA A 500 34.25 3.11 -2.57
CA ALA A 500 35.44 2.25 -2.51
C ALA A 500 36.75 2.96 -2.93
N GLY A 501 36.69 4.06 -3.70
CA GLY A 501 37.86 4.90 -4.03
C GLY A 501 38.58 5.45 -2.80
N LEU A 502 37.85 5.69 -1.70
CA LEU A 502 38.42 6.20 -0.44
C LEU A 502 39.31 5.18 0.30
N VAL A 503 39.32 3.90 -0.09
CA VAL A 503 40.20 2.87 0.51
C VAL A 503 41.69 3.22 0.36
N SER A 504 42.05 3.93 -0.71
CA SER A 504 43.43 4.36 -0.97
C SER A 504 43.88 5.50 -0.05
N ARG A 505 42.97 6.24 0.58
CA ARG A 505 43.27 7.39 1.45
C ARG A 505 43.79 6.94 2.82
N LYS A 506 44.91 7.51 3.27
CA LYS A 506 45.63 7.06 4.47
C LYS A 506 45.76 8.07 5.61
N SER A 507 45.39 9.35 5.42
CA SER A 507 45.61 10.38 6.44
C SER A 507 44.58 11.52 6.39
N PRO A 508 43.59 11.54 7.30
CA PRO A 508 43.12 10.36 8.02
C PRO A 508 42.48 9.37 7.04
N SER A 509 42.58 8.07 7.32
CA SER A 509 41.83 7.03 6.62
C SER A 509 40.38 6.97 7.13
N VAL A 510 39.48 6.42 6.33
CA VAL A 510 38.09 6.18 6.77
C VAL A 510 38.07 5.26 8.00
N THR A 511 38.92 4.23 8.05
CA THR A 511 39.07 3.34 9.21
C THR A 511 39.40 4.13 10.50
N GLU A 512 40.36 5.05 10.44
CA GLU A 512 40.75 5.88 11.60
C GLU A 512 39.61 6.80 12.04
N LEU A 513 38.92 7.44 11.09
CA LEU A 513 37.80 8.32 11.41
C LEU A 513 36.63 7.56 12.03
N LEU A 514 36.22 6.42 11.47
CA LEU A 514 35.12 5.61 12.01
C LEU A 514 35.45 5.13 13.43
N ALA A 515 36.68 4.65 13.68
CA ALA A 515 37.11 4.25 15.01
C ALA A 515 37.12 5.43 16.00
N GLN A 516 37.63 6.59 15.58
CA GLN A 516 37.63 7.81 16.40
C GLN A 516 36.21 8.26 16.75
N ARG A 517 35.29 8.32 15.76
CA ARG A 517 33.90 8.72 15.99
C ARG A 517 33.16 7.73 16.88
N MET A 518 33.41 6.43 16.72
CA MET A 518 32.85 5.40 17.60
C MET A 518 33.21 5.68 19.08
N THR A 519 34.48 5.96 19.37
CA THR A 519 34.94 6.30 20.73
C THR A 519 34.32 7.59 21.26
N GLN A 520 34.26 8.65 20.43
CA GLN A 520 33.66 9.93 20.82
C GLN A 520 32.17 9.78 21.15
N LEU A 521 31.42 9.04 20.33
CA LEU A 521 30.00 8.77 20.55
C LEU A 521 29.76 7.95 21.84
N THR A 522 30.59 6.94 22.10
CA THR A 522 30.53 6.19 23.38
C THR A 522 30.72 7.10 24.58
N ALA A 523 31.63 8.08 24.50
CA ALA A 523 31.94 8.99 25.60
C ALA A 523 30.78 9.95 25.95
N MET A 524 29.88 10.23 25.02
CA MET A 524 28.72 11.12 25.22
C MET A 524 27.58 10.48 26.04
N LYS A 525 27.55 9.15 26.18
CA LYS A 525 26.67 8.35 27.07
C LYS A 525 25.15 8.50 26.93
N SER A 526 24.62 9.37 26.07
CA SER A 526 23.17 9.42 25.84
C SER A 526 22.70 8.20 25.04
N PRO A 527 21.42 7.80 25.16
CA PRO A 527 20.88 6.63 24.45
C PRO A 527 21.11 6.70 22.94
N ALA A 528 20.81 7.86 22.34
CA ALA A 528 20.99 8.12 20.92
C ALA A 528 22.47 8.04 20.48
N HIS A 529 23.40 8.53 21.31
CA HIS A 529 24.83 8.47 21.01
C HIS A 529 25.40 7.05 21.16
N LEU A 530 24.91 6.28 22.12
CA LEU A 530 25.32 4.88 22.30
C LEU A 530 24.85 4.01 21.13
N ARG A 531 23.60 4.20 20.66
CA ARG A 531 23.12 3.58 19.42
C ARG A 531 23.98 3.98 18.23
N ALA A 532 24.21 5.28 18.03
CA ALA A 532 25.08 5.80 16.97
C ALA A 532 26.51 5.23 17.03
N SER A 533 27.06 5.04 18.23
CA SER A 533 28.38 4.43 18.44
C SER A 533 28.40 2.96 18.00
N CYS A 534 27.36 2.20 18.33
CA CYS A 534 27.21 0.83 17.88
C CYS A 534 27.13 0.74 16.35
N GLU A 535 26.30 1.56 15.71
CA GLU A 535 26.19 1.63 14.24
C GLU A 535 27.52 2.02 13.58
N MET A 536 28.26 2.98 14.16
CA MET A 536 29.60 3.35 13.69
C MET A 536 30.57 2.15 13.73
N GLY A 537 30.48 1.33 14.77
CA GLY A 537 31.25 0.08 14.86
C GLY A 537 30.88 -0.95 13.79
N LEU A 538 29.58 -1.12 13.50
CA LEU A 538 29.11 -2.02 12.43
C LEU A 538 29.61 -1.55 11.07
N LEU A 539 29.55 -0.24 10.78
CA LEU A 539 30.09 0.35 9.55
C LEU A 539 31.61 0.17 9.46
N LEU A 540 32.34 0.35 10.57
CA LEU A 540 33.78 0.08 10.62
C LEU A 540 34.10 -1.38 10.24
N ALA A 541 33.35 -2.36 10.77
CA ALA A 541 33.53 -3.77 10.40
C ALA A 541 33.18 -4.09 8.95
N LEU A 542 32.20 -3.41 8.36
CA LEU A 542 31.89 -3.56 6.92
C LEU A 542 33.00 -2.96 6.04
N TRP A 543 33.57 -1.83 6.45
CA TRP A 543 34.61 -1.12 5.69
C TRP A 543 35.97 -1.80 5.76
N ASP A 544 36.44 -2.13 6.96
CA ASP A 544 37.76 -2.72 7.22
C ASP A 544 37.67 -3.71 8.39
N PRO A 545 37.27 -4.97 8.13
CA PRO A 545 37.13 -5.99 9.18
C PRO A 545 38.40 -6.19 10.02
N LYS A 546 39.58 -6.07 9.41
CA LYS A 546 40.85 -6.23 10.13
C LYS A 546 41.12 -5.03 11.04
N GLY A 547 40.92 -3.82 10.53
CA GLY A 547 41.04 -2.58 11.32
C GLY A 547 39.99 -2.48 12.44
N ALA A 548 38.80 -3.06 12.24
CA ALA A 548 37.69 -3.02 13.17
C ALA A 548 37.89 -3.89 14.43
N ALA A 549 38.70 -4.95 14.35
CA ALA A 549 38.79 -5.97 15.40
C ALA A 549 39.10 -5.41 16.80
N ARG A 550 40.04 -4.45 16.89
CA ARG A 550 40.42 -3.81 18.16
C ARG A 550 39.39 -2.77 18.63
N PRO A 551 39.00 -1.76 17.83
CA PRO A 551 37.97 -0.78 18.23
C PRO A 551 36.66 -1.43 18.67
N LEU A 552 36.20 -2.47 17.97
CA LEU A 552 34.99 -3.18 18.35
C LEU A 552 35.10 -3.88 19.69
N ARG A 553 36.24 -4.53 19.96
CA ARG A 553 36.48 -5.19 21.25
C ARG A 553 36.47 -4.18 22.40
N GLU A 554 37.16 -3.05 22.23
CA GLU A 554 37.26 -2.01 23.25
C GLU A 554 35.91 -1.30 23.48
N GLY A 555 35.14 -1.04 22.43
CA GLY A 555 33.85 -0.34 22.52
C GLY A 555 32.65 -1.20 22.94
N THR A 556 32.73 -2.54 22.85
CA THR A 556 31.61 -3.41 23.25
C THR A 556 31.32 -3.33 24.76
N ALA A 557 32.35 -3.26 25.60
CA ALA A 557 32.17 -3.29 27.06
C ALA A 557 31.42 -2.05 27.62
N PRO A 558 31.74 -0.81 27.19
CA PRO A 558 30.94 0.37 27.54
C PRO A 558 29.47 0.26 27.10
N LEU A 559 29.21 -0.20 25.89
CA LEU A 559 27.85 -0.34 25.37
C LEU A 559 27.03 -1.38 26.16
N ARG A 560 27.65 -2.51 26.53
CA ARG A 560 27.01 -3.52 27.41
C ARG A 560 26.67 -2.97 28.79
N LYS A 561 27.57 -2.17 29.36
CA LYS A 561 27.33 -1.53 30.65
C LYS A 561 26.16 -0.55 30.55
N ALA A 562 26.18 0.30 29.53
CA ALA A 562 25.12 1.28 29.33
C ALA A 562 23.76 0.65 29.05
N TRP A 563 23.70 -0.48 28.34
CA TRP A 563 22.47 -1.25 28.17
C TRP A 563 21.88 -1.72 29.51
N LYS A 564 22.72 -2.21 30.43
CA LYS A 564 22.28 -2.69 31.74
C LYS A 564 21.77 -1.55 32.63
N ASP A 565 22.39 -0.38 32.54
CA ASP A 565 22.09 0.78 33.38
C ASP A 565 20.94 1.63 32.81
N HIS A 566 20.30 1.20 31.71
CA HIS A 566 19.29 1.98 31.00
C HIS A 566 17.91 1.91 31.65
N GLU A 567 17.28 3.05 31.91
CA GLU A 567 15.95 3.12 32.53
C GLU A 567 14.79 3.01 31.51
N ASP A 568 14.98 3.50 30.28
CA ASP A 568 13.98 3.41 29.21
C ASP A 568 14.06 2.03 28.50
N PRO A 569 12.99 1.21 28.55
CA PRO A 569 12.94 -0.10 27.91
C PRO A 569 13.10 -0.07 26.38
N SER A 570 12.59 0.97 25.70
CA SER A 570 12.63 1.04 24.23
C SER A 570 14.06 1.25 23.73
N ALA A 571 14.78 2.20 24.34
CA ALA A 571 16.18 2.42 24.01
C ALA A 571 17.09 1.24 24.42
N ALA A 572 16.74 0.53 25.51
CA ALA A 572 17.44 -0.68 25.90
C ALA A 572 17.28 -1.81 24.87
N GLU A 573 16.09 -1.98 24.28
CA GLU A 573 15.82 -2.95 23.21
C GLU A 573 16.66 -2.69 21.96
N GLU A 574 16.65 -1.45 21.46
CA GLU A 574 17.39 -1.08 20.25
C GLU A 574 18.89 -1.31 20.43
N LEU A 575 19.42 -0.94 21.60
CA LEU A 575 20.82 -1.15 21.94
C LEU A 575 21.15 -2.64 22.08
N ALA A 576 20.25 -3.46 22.64
CA ALA A 576 20.43 -4.91 22.72
C ALA A 576 20.53 -5.56 21.34
N SER A 577 19.63 -5.18 20.42
CA SER A 577 19.64 -5.68 19.04
C SER A 577 20.93 -5.30 18.34
N CYS A 578 21.36 -4.04 18.46
CA CYS A 578 22.63 -3.59 17.88
C CYS A 578 23.84 -4.32 18.49
N LEU A 579 23.87 -4.52 19.82
CA LEU A 579 24.91 -5.28 20.52
C LEU A 579 25.01 -6.73 20.02
N ALA A 580 23.88 -7.40 19.79
CA ALA A 580 23.86 -8.77 19.25
C ALA A 580 24.57 -8.83 17.88
N VAL A 581 24.29 -7.87 17.00
CA VAL A 581 24.93 -7.76 15.69
C VAL A 581 26.41 -7.37 15.82
N LEU A 582 26.78 -6.56 16.81
CA LEU A 582 28.17 -6.19 17.08
C LEU A 582 29.02 -7.42 17.45
N PHE A 583 28.48 -8.39 18.17
CA PHE A 583 29.17 -9.66 18.44
C PHE A 583 29.39 -10.48 17.16
N VAL A 584 28.44 -10.47 16.22
CA VAL A 584 28.60 -11.09 14.89
C VAL A 584 29.70 -10.37 14.11
N ALA A 585 29.67 -9.03 14.06
CA ALA A 585 30.66 -8.21 13.38
C ALA A 585 32.08 -8.43 13.95
N ARG A 586 32.22 -8.56 15.27
CA ARG A 586 33.48 -8.94 15.95
C ARG A 586 33.97 -10.31 15.49
N GLY A 587 33.07 -11.30 15.43
CA GLY A 587 33.40 -12.64 14.95
C GLY A 587 33.87 -12.63 13.49
N ALA A 588 33.16 -11.92 12.62
CA ALA A 588 33.53 -11.73 11.22
C ALA A 588 34.87 -10.98 11.05
N SER A 589 35.22 -10.12 12.02
CA SER A 589 36.51 -9.42 12.11
C SER A 589 37.65 -10.28 12.71
N GLY A 590 37.39 -11.56 13.02
CA GLY A 590 38.37 -12.52 13.53
C GLY A 590 38.41 -12.66 15.06
N ASP A 591 37.54 -11.97 15.81
CA ASP A 591 37.43 -12.10 17.26
C ASP A 591 36.41 -13.19 17.65
N GLU A 592 36.77 -14.45 17.44
CA GLU A 592 35.90 -15.61 17.74
C GLU A 592 35.50 -15.73 19.22
N ARG A 593 36.17 -15.03 20.15
CA ARG A 593 35.77 -14.95 21.57
C ARG A 593 34.48 -14.14 21.78
N SER A 594 34.08 -13.32 20.80
CA SER A 594 32.86 -12.53 20.85
C SER A 594 31.62 -13.39 21.11
N PHE A 595 31.57 -14.60 20.53
CA PHE A 595 30.45 -15.53 20.74
C PHE A 595 30.39 -16.10 22.16
N ASP A 596 31.52 -16.23 22.86
CA ASP A 596 31.52 -16.64 24.28
C ASP A 596 31.01 -15.51 25.18
N GLU A 597 31.45 -14.27 24.90
CA GLU A 597 30.96 -13.09 25.62
C GLU A 597 29.46 -12.88 25.39
N TYR A 598 29.00 -13.05 24.15
CA TYR A 598 27.58 -13.03 23.80
C TYR A 598 26.81 -14.11 24.56
N ALA A 599 27.30 -15.36 24.56
CA ALA A 599 26.64 -16.47 25.25
C ALA A 599 26.47 -16.20 26.75
N SER A 600 27.44 -15.53 27.38
CA SER A 600 27.31 -15.09 28.77
C SER A 600 26.32 -13.94 28.93
N TRP A 601 26.27 -13.01 27.99
CA TRP A 601 25.40 -11.83 28.05
C TRP A 601 23.93 -12.16 27.80
N ILE A 602 23.62 -12.93 26.76
CA ILE A 602 22.24 -13.27 26.37
C ILE A 602 21.49 -14.03 27.49
N ARG A 603 22.21 -14.82 28.30
CA ARG A 603 21.65 -15.53 29.46
C ARG A 603 21.14 -14.60 30.56
N ALA A 604 21.65 -13.39 30.64
CA ALA A 604 21.25 -12.39 31.63
C ALA A 604 20.06 -11.55 31.17
N ILE A 605 19.61 -11.72 29.93
CA ILE A 605 18.46 -10.99 29.38
C ILE A 605 17.17 -11.68 29.82
N ASP A 606 16.28 -10.90 30.43
CA ASP A 606 14.90 -11.30 30.66
C ASP A 606 14.08 -11.05 29.38
N PRO A 607 13.48 -12.09 28.76
CA PRO A 607 12.66 -11.91 27.57
C PRO A 607 11.43 -11.01 27.81
N ALA A 608 11.00 -10.81 29.05
CA ALA A 608 9.90 -9.88 29.36
C ALA A 608 10.31 -8.41 29.16
N THR A 609 11.61 -8.09 29.21
CA THR A 609 12.11 -6.73 28.95
C THR A 609 12.34 -6.47 27.45
N VAL A 610 12.04 -7.44 26.59
CA VAL A 610 12.14 -7.30 25.13
C VAL A 610 10.72 -7.30 24.57
N PRO A 611 10.21 -6.15 24.09
CA PRO A 611 8.85 -6.06 23.58
C PRO A 611 8.66 -6.96 22.36
N PRO A 612 7.42 -7.40 22.07
CA PRO A 612 7.10 -8.32 20.98
C PRO A 612 7.06 -7.62 19.62
N LYS A 613 8.05 -6.77 19.31
CA LYS A 613 8.16 -6.16 17.99
C LYS A 613 8.72 -7.20 17.02
N ALA A 614 8.01 -7.41 15.91
CA ALA A 614 8.40 -8.40 14.90
C ALA A 614 9.85 -8.17 14.43
N GLY A 615 10.69 -9.21 14.51
CA GLY A 615 12.09 -9.18 14.04
C GLY A 615 13.15 -8.79 15.08
N THR A 616 12.77 -8.15 16.19
CA THR A 616 13.71 -7.81 17.27
C THR A 616 14.32 -9.08 17.87
N LEU A 617 13.50 -10.06 18.26
CA LEU A 617 13.97 -11.29 18.89
C LEU A 617 14.83 -12.11 17.94
N ARG A 618 14.47 -12.14 16.65
CA ARG A 618 15.27 -12.79 15.61
C ARG A 618 16.68 -12.21 15.55
N THR A 619 16.80 -10.88 15.57
CA THR A 619 18.10 -10.18 15.55
C THR A 619 18.90 -10.46 16.82
N LEU A 620 18.25 -10.39 17.98
CA LEU A 620 18.87 -10.65 19.28
C LEU A 620 19.42 -12.08 19.42
N LEU A 621 18.71 -13.08 18.88
CA LEU A 621 19.05 -14.50 18.97
C LEU A 621 19.93 -15.00 17.81
N ALA A 622 20.12 -14.20 16.77
CA ALA A 622 20.89 -14.58 15.58
C ALA A 622 22.30 -15.14 15.87
N PRO A 623 23.08 -14.62 16.84
CA PRO A 623 24.41 -15.19 17.12
C PRO A 623 24.35 -16.64 17.64
N LEU A 624 23.25 -17.07 18.28
CA LEU A 624 23.05 -18.48 18.65
C LEU A 624 22.93 -19.36 17.40
N ALA A 625 22.20 -18.90 16.39
CA ALA A 625 21.98 -19.62 15.13
C ALA A 625 23.23 -19.69 14.25
N LEU A 626 24.12 -18.68 14.32
CA LEU A 626 25.36 -18.63 13.52
C LEU A 626 26.48 -19.54 14.04
N ARG A 627 26.43 -19.93 15.31
CA ARG A 627 27.43 -20.79 15.97
C ARG A 627 26.78 -21.86 16.87
N PRO A 628 25.85 -22.67 16.34
CA PRO A 628 24.98 -23.53 17.16
C PRO A 628 25.73 -24.69 17.83
N THR A 629 26.91 -25.04 17.33
CA THR A 629 27.76 -26.12 17.86
C THR A 629 28.83 -25.63 18.84
N ARG A 630 28.95 -24.31 19.04
CA ARG A 630 29.95 -23.76 19.96
C ARG A 630 29.59 -24.10 21.41
N PRO A 631 30.51 -24.60 22.26
CA PRO A 631 30.17 -25.07 23.61
C PRO A 631 29.46 -24.05 24.50
N SER A 632 29.88 -22.78 24.45
CA SER A 632 29.27 -21.68 25.21
C SER A 632 27.83 -21.38 24.74
N ILE A 633 27.60 -21.39 23.43
CA ILE A 633 26.27 -21.21 22.80
C ILE A 633 25.34 -22.37 23.16
N VAL A 634 25.84 -23.61 23.09
CA VAL A 634 25.07 -24.79 23.51
C VAL A 634 24.67 -24.69 24.98
N ALA A 635 25.60 -24.29 25.86
CA ALA A 635 25.32 -24.11 27.28
C ALA A 635 24.30 -22.98 27.53
N ALA A 636 24.41 -21.86 26.82
CA ALA A 636 23.46 -20.76 26.89
C ALA A 636 22.06 -21.18 26.42
N GLY A 637 21.97 -21.81 25.25
CA GLY A 637 20.70 -22.29 24.71
C GLY A 637 20.01 -23.30 25.61
N ARG A 638 20.75 -24.23 26.23
CA ARG A 638 20.17 -25.12 27.25
C ARG A 638 19.67 -24.36 28.46
N ALA A 639 20.43 -23.42 29.01
CA ALA A 639 20.00 -22.64 30.17
C ALA A 639 18.74 -21.79 29.87
N MET A 640 18.65 -21.24 28.65
CA MET A 640 17.52 -20.41 28.23
C MET A 640 16.27 -21.24 27.92
N PHE A 641 16.37 -22.35 27.19
CA PHE A 641 15.18 -23.00 26.62
C PHE A 641 14.79 -24.33 27.28
N ALA A 642 15.73 -25.05 27.91
CA ALA A 642 15.42 -26.38 28.46
C ALA A 642 14.63 -26.37 29.78
N PRO A 643 14.93 -25.50 30.78
CA PRO A 643 14.13 -25.44 32.00
C PRO A 643 12.71 -24.96 31.71
N LYS A 644 11.70 -25.74 32.13
CA LYS A 644 10.29 -25.33 32.01
C LYS A 644 10.02 -23.99 32.69
N THR A 645 10.72 -23.67 33.78
CA THR A 645 10.58 -22.41 34.54
C THR A 645 11.35 -21.24 33.94
N SER A 646 12.15 -21.45 32.90
CA SER A 646 12.87 -20.34 32.26
C SER A 646 11.88 -19.32 31.70
N PRO A 647 12.13 -18.01 31.87
CA PRO A 647 11.32 -16.95 31.25
C PRO A 647 11.11 -17.15 29.74
N TRP A 648 12.14 -17.63 29.03
CA TRP A 648 12.06 -17.90 27.59
C TRP A 648 11.11 -19.05 27.25
N ALA A 649 11.15 -20.13 28.04
CA ALA A 649 10.24 -21.26 27.86
C ALA A 649 8.80 -20.92 28.28
N VAL A 650 8.63 -20.04 29.28
CA VAL A 650 7.32 -19.51 29.69
C VAL A 650 6.71 -18.65 28.59
N ARG A 651 7.48 -17.71 28.03
CA ARG A 651 7.07 -16.87 26.89
C ARG A 651 6.63 -17.72 25.70
N PHE A 652 7.45 -18.72 25.34
CA PHE A 652 7.12 -19.67 24.26
C PHE A 652 5.75 -20.34 24.46
N ARG A 653 5.44 -20.83 25.68
CA ARG A 653 4.17 -21.52 25.97
C ARG A 653 2.96 -20.59 26.03
N ARG A 654 3.17 -19.30 26.37
CA ARG A 654 2.11 -18.28 26.35
C ARG A 654 1.60 -17.95 24.94
N GLY A 655 2.29 -18.41 23.89
CA GLY A 655 1.91 -18.18 22.50
C GLY A 655 2.75 -17.10 21.81
N GLU A 656 3.61 -16.39 22.55
CA GLU A 656 4.54 -15.37 22.05
C GLU A 656 5.79 -16.02 21.41
N ARG A 657 5.58 -16.85 20.38
CA ARG A 657 6.59 -17.80 19.86
C ARG A 657 7.03 -17.58 18.42
N ASP A 658 6.49 -16.59 17.72
CA ASP A 658 6.74 -16.42 16.29
C ASP A 658 8.23 -16.33 15.94
N ASP A 659 8.98 -15.44 16.59
CA ASP A 659 10.43 -15.33 16.36
C ASP A 659 11.24 -16.49 16.98
N LEU A 660 10.66 -17.22 17.95
CA LEU A 660 11.30 -18.38 18.57
C LEU A 660 11.17 -19.66 17.73
N LEU A 661 10.20 -19.72 16.82
CA LEU A 661 10.01 -20.81 15.85
C LEU A 661 10.85 -20.65 14.58
N ASP A 662 11.86 -19.77 14.57
CA ASP A 662 12.80 -19.66 13.46
C ASP A 662 13.57 -21.00 13.28
N PRO A 663 13.51 -21.64 12.10
CA PRO A 663 14.24 -22.89 11.83
C PRO A 663 15.75 -22.81 12.09
N ALA A 664 16.34 -21.62 12.03
CA ALA A 664 17.76 -21.40 12.31
C ALA A 664 18.13 -21.63 13.79
N LEU A 665 17.15 -21.65 14.71
CA LEU A 665 17.37 -21.94 16.13
C LEU A 665 17.26 -23.43 16.48
N LEU A 666 16.65 -24.27 15.62
CA LEU A 666 16.50 -25.71 15.86
C LEU A 666 17.81 -26.51 16.01
N PRO A 667 18.96 -26.08 15.43
CA PRO A 667 20.26 -26.67 15.72
C PRO A 667 20.69 -26.55 17.20
N ILE A 668 20.11 -25.62 17.96
CA ILE A 668 20.45 -25.39 19.38
C ILE A 668 19.72 -26.44 20.25
N PRO A 669 20.44 -27.26 21.05
CA PRO A 669 19.82 -28.37 21.78
C PRO A 669 18.65 -27.98 22.69
N GLY A 670 18.78 -26.91 23.48
CA GLY A 670 17.70 -26.48 24.39
C GLY A 670 16.43 -26.02 23.65
N MET A 671 16.58 -25.34 22.51
CA MET A 671 15.42 -24.93 21.69
C MET A 671 14.75 -26.15 21.06
N ARG A 672 15.55 -27.08 20.54
CA ARG A 672 15.05 -28.34 19.99
C ARG A 672 14.24 -29.12 21.02
N GLU A 673 14.78 -29.28 22.23
CA GLU A 673 14.09 -29.95 23.35
C GLU A 673 12.75 -29.26 23.66
N LEU A 674 12.72 -27.92 23.70
CA LEU A 674 11.49 -27.15 23.93
C LEU A 674 10.44 -27.35 22.82
N VAL A 675 10.84 -27.25 21.55
CA VAL A 675 9.94 -27.42 20.40
C VAL A 675 9.40 -28.85 20.33
N LEU A 676 10.25 -29.87 20.55
CA LEU A 676 9.81 -31.27 20.55
C LEU A 676 8.81 -31.54 21.68
N ALA A 677 9.06 -31.03 22.89
CA ALA A 677 8.14 -31.16 24.00
C ALA A 677 6.80 -30.45 23.72
N ALA A 678 6.82 -29.31 23.03
CA ALA A 678 5.61 -28.57 22.69
C ALA A 678 4.79 -29.25 21.56
N LEU A 679 5.46 -29.91 20.60
CA LEU A 679 4.79 -30.73 19.59
C LEU A 679 4.20 -32.03 20.16
N GLU A 680 4.54 -32.41 21.39
CA GLU A 680 3.94 -33.53 22.13
C GLU A 680 2.74 -33.11 22.99
N ASP A 681 2.54 -31.81 23.21
CA ASP A 681 1.50 -31.29 24.09
C ASP A 681 0.13 -31.28 23.38
N ARG A 682 -0.68 -32.29 23.69
CA ARG A 682 -2.05 -32.46 23.15
C ARG A 682 -3.14 -31.79 23.98
N SER A 683 -2.78 -30.95 24.96
CA SER A 683 -3.79 -30.22 25.74
C SER A 683 -4.64 -29.32 24.84
N ALA A 684 -5.96 -29.31 25.08
CA ALA A 684 -6.87 -28.39 24.41
C ALA A 684 -6.66 -26.97 24.96
N VAL A 685 -6.51 -26.00 24.06
CA VAL A 685 -6.23 -24.60 24.39
C VAL A 685 -7.20 -23.62 23.71
N GLY A 686 -8.12 -24.12 22.89
CA GLY A 686 -9.04 -23.31 22.11
C GLY A 686 -9.92 -24.13 21.16
N THR A 687 -10.53 -23.44 20.20
CA THR A 687 -11.46 -24.05 19.22
C THR A 687 -11.13 -23.61 17.80
N ILE A 688 -11.29 -24.53 16.85
CA ILE A 688 -11.27 -24.31 15.40
C ILE A 688 -12.69 -24.52 14.88
N GLU A 689 -13.21 -23.58 14.10
CA GLU A 689 -14.55 -23.61 13.50
C GLU A 689 -14.41 -23.46 11.99
N LEU A 690 -14.98 -24.39 11.22
CA LEU A 690 -15.11 -24.26 9.77
C LEU A 690 -16.51 -23.78 9.46
N ASP A 691 -16.65 -22.67 8.75
CA ASP A 691 -17.96 -22.15 8.37
C ASP A 691 -18.51 -22.84 7.10
N ALA A 692 -19.70 -22.42 6.67
CA ALA A 692 -20.34 -22.93 5.46
C ALA A 692 -19.76 -22.33 4.15
N TYR A 693 -18.98 -21.27 4.25
CA TYR A 693 -18.38 -20.54 3.13
C TYR A 693 -16.97 -21.01 2.80
N GLY A 694 -16.48 -22.01 3.54
CA GLY A 694 -15.16 -22.59 3.34
C GLY A 694 -14.06 -21.74 3.96
N GLU A 695 -14.35 -21.04 5.06
CA GLU A 695 -13.37 -20.36 5.90
C GLU A 695 -13.22 -21.12 7.22
N ALA A 696 -11.97 -21.25 7.67
CA ALA A 696 -11.65 -21.82 8.97
C ALA A 696 -11.17 -20.71 9.90
N GLU A 697 -11.81 -20.59 11.06
CA GLU A 697 -11.49 -19.64 12.12
C GLU A 697 -10.99 -20.38 13.36
N TRP A 698 -9.95 -19.87 14.03
CA TRP A 698 -9.50 -20.46 15.29
C TRP A 698 -8.97 -19.43 16.27
N GLY A 699 -9.04 -19.77 17.56
CA GLY A 699 -8.52 -18.93 18.64
C GLY A 699 -8.38 -19.70 19.93
N ARG A 700 -7.52 -19.20 20.83
CA ARG A 700 -7.39 -19.72 22.19
C ARG A 700 -8.58 -19.32 23.05
N ASP A 701 -8.90 -20.13 24.06
CA ASP A 701 -9.97 -19.81 25.00
C ASP A 701 -9.69 -18.46 25.70
N GLY A 702 -10.65 -17.54 25.59
CA GLY A 702 -10.55 -16.18 26.14
C GLY A 702 -9.90 -15.13 25.23
N ALA A 703 -9.53 -15.47 23.99
CA ALA A 703 -9.14 -14.50 22.96
C ALA A 703 -10.33 -13.63 22.54
N GLY A 704 -10.09 -12.33 22.26
CA GLY A 704 -11.12 -11.44 21.70
C GLY A 704 -11.43 -11.79 20.24
N GLU A 705 -12.55 -11.31 19.70
CA GLU A 705 -12.97 -11.55 18.30
C GLU A 705 -11.91 -11.10 17.28
N PHE A 706 -11.17 -10.02 17.57
CA PHE A 706 -10.08 -9.51 16.74
C PHE A 706 -8.76 -10.29 16.86
N ASP A 707 -8.63 -11.19 17.84
CA ASP A 707 -7.43 -11.99 18.07
C ASP A 707 -7.52 -13.40 17.46
N ARG A 708 -8.60 -13.69 16.72
CA ARG A 708 -8.82 -14.98 16.04
C ARG A 708 -8.15 -14.95 14.67
N GLU A 709 -7.58 -16.09 14.29
CA GLU A 709 -6.94 -16.28 12.99
C GLU A 709 -7.91 -16.97 12.04
N HIS A 710 -7.82 -16.63 10.75
CA HIS A 710 -8.69 -17.17 9.70
C HIS A 710 -7.87 -17.67 8.50
N GLU A 711 -8.34 -18.73 7.84
CA GLU A 711 -7.77 -19.27 6.60
C GLU A 711 -8.87 -19.78 5.66
N GLN A 712 -8.79 -19.42 4.39
CA GLN A 712 -9.66 -20.01 3.36
C GLN A 712 -9.30 -21.48 3.14
N VAL A 713 -10.28 -22.36 3.25
CA VAL A 713 -10.17 -23.79 2.98
C VAL A 713 -10.11 -24.01 1.47
N ASP A 714 -9.10 -24.75 0.98
CA ASP A 714 -9.10 -25.22 -0.42
C ASP A 714 -10.13 -26.36 -0.54
N PRO A 715 -11.22 -26.18 -1.33
CA PRO A 715 -12.28 -27.19 -1.44
C PRO A 715 -11.80 -28.50 -2.09
N ARG A 716 -10.58 -28.53 -2.65
CA ARG A 716 -9.96 -29.72 -3.24
C ARG A 716 -8.97 -30.41 -2.31
N ASP A 717 -8.75 -29.89 -1.09
CA ASP A 717 -7.84 -30.52 -0.13
C ASP A 717 -8.51 -31.76 0.49
N PRO A 718 -8.02 -32.98 0.21
CA PRO A 718 -8.61 -34.21 0.75
C PRO A 718 -8.42 -34.34 2.26
N GLY A 719 -7.56 -33.52 2.87
CA GLY A 719 -7.34 -33.48 4.31
C GLY A 719 -8.30 -32.56 5.06
N ALA A 720 -9.09 -31.74 4.38
CA ALA A 720 -10.00 -30.78 4.99
C ALA A 720 -11.13 -31.47 5.78
N ALA A 721 -11.43 -30.93 6.96
CA ALA A 721 -12.63 -31.30 7.69
C ALA A 721 -13.90 -30.85 6.94
N PRO A 722 -15.05 -31.52 7.14
CA PRO A 722 -16.31 -31.06 6.56
C PRO A 722 -16.66 -29.63 6.99
N SER A 723 -17.32 -28.86 6.11
CA SER A 723 -17.88 -27.55 6.46
C SER A 723 -18.80 -27.64 7.69
N SER A 724 -18.87 -26.56 8.47
CA SER A 724 -19.64 -26.51 9.73
C SER A 724 -19.12 -27.44 10.85
N THR A 725 -17.88 -27.91 10.76
CA THR A 725 -17.25 -28.72 11.83
C THR A 725 -16.57 -27.83 12.87
N LYS A 726 -16.77 -28.16 14.16
CA LYS A 726 -15.97 -27.62 15.27
C LYS A 726 -14.97 -28.66 15.76
N MET A 727 -13.72 -28.27 15.92
CA MET A 727 -12.62 -29.13 16.37
C MET A 727 -11.85 -28.47 17.52
N PRO A 728 -11.25 -29.24 18.45
CA PRO A 728 -10.36 -28.67 19.45
C PRO A 728 -9.08 -28.13 18.79
N LEU A 729 -8.67 -26.94 19.21
CA LEU A 729 -7.32 -26.41 19.01
C LEU A 729 -6.43 -26.96 20.11
N ARG A 730 -5.39 -27.73 19.77
CA ARG A 730 -4.43 -28.28 20.74
C ARG A 730 -3.16 -27.44 20.77
N ALA A 731 -2.44 -27.44 21.90
CA ALA A 731 -1.20 -26.67 22.04
C ALA A 731 -0.17 -27.02 20.95
N CYS A 732 -0.07 -28.29 20.56
CA CYS A 732 0.80 -28.77 19.48
C CYS A 732 0.38 -28.28 18.09
N ASP A 733 -0.91 -28.06 17.83
CA ASP A 733 -1.42 -27.61 16.53
C ASP A 733 -0.92 -26.19 16.23
N ASP A 734 -0.97 -25.29 17.22
CA ASP A 734 -0.44 -23.94 17.09
C ASP A 734 1.07 -23.93 16.78
N VAL A 735 1.85 -24.77 17.47
CA VAL A 735 3.31 -24.88 17.27
C VAL A 735 3.60 -25.40 15.88
N ALA A 736 2.84 -26.41 15.44
CA ALA A 736 2.96 -27.01 14.12
C ALA A 736 2.65 -26.01 13.01
N ALA A 737 1.57 -25.25 13.13
CA ALA A 737 1.21 -24.20 12.18
C ALA A 737 2.30 -23.12 12.08
N GLY A 738 2.79 -22.62 13.22
CA GLY A 738 3.84 -21.60 13.27
C GLY A 738 5.17 -22.07 12.66
N LEU A 739 5.53 -23.34 12.86
CA LEU A 739 6.75 -23.93 12.29
C LEU A 739 6.58 -24.20 10.79
N ALA A 740 5.46 -24.80 10.37
CA ALA A 740 5.14 -25.09 8.97
C ALA A 740 5.16 -23.83 8.10
N ARG A 741 4.62 -22.71 8.61
CA ARG A 741 4.64 -21.39 7.95
C ARG A 741 6.05 -20.95 7.53
N ARG A 742 7.07 -21.33 8.31
CA ARG A 742 8.47 -20.88 8.14
C ARG A 742 9.33 -21.85 7.34
N ILE A 743 9.03 -23.14 7.36
CA ILE A 743 9.77 -24.16 6.60
C ILE A 743 9.16 -24.45 5.21
N GLY A 744 7.95 -23.94 4.95
CA GLY A 744 7.28 -24.05 3.66
C GLY A 744 6.85 -25.48 3.32
N SER A 745 7.02 -25.87 2.06
CA SER A 745 6.54 -27.16 1.52
C SER A 745 7.21 -28.40 2.09
N ALA A 746 8.27 -28.25 2.90
CA ALA A 746 8.99 -29.38 3.49
C ALA A 746 8.13 -30.22 4.45
N ALA A 747 7.18 -29.59 5.15
CA ALA A 747 6.16 -30.29 5.95
C ALA A 747 4.93 -29.37 6.10
N PRO A 748 3.93 -29.50 5.19
CA PRO A 748 2.75 -28.66 5.23
C PRO A 748 1.88 -28.99 6.44
N PHE A 749 1.22 -27.97 6.99
CA PHE A 749 0.23 -28.07 8.05
C PHE A 749 -0.89 -27.07 7.78
N ARG A 750 -2.14 -27.48 8.01
CA ARG A 750 -3.33 -26.64 7.91
C ARG A 750 -4.20 -26.84 9.14
N MET A 751 -4.72 -25.73 9.68
CA MET A 751 -5.57 -25.79 10.88
C MET A 751 -6.90 -26.48 10.60
N TYR A 752 -7.44 -26.33 9.38
CA TYR A 752 -8.70 -26.94 8.96
C TYR A 752 -8.63 -28.45 8.67
N TRP A 753 -7.46 -29.07 8.76
CA TRP A 753 -7.34 -30.52 8.53
C TRP A 753 -8.01 -31.33 9.65
N ILE A 754 -8.57 -32.48 9.27
CA ILE A 754 -9.06 -33.46 10.26
C ILE A 754 -7.93 -33.87 11.21
N GLU A 755 -8.28 -34.17 12.46
CA GLU A 755 -7.28 -34.46 13.51
C GLU A 755 -6.25 -35.54 13.13
N PRO A 756 -6.61 -36.70 12.54
CA PRO A 756 -5.60 -37.69 12.13
C PRO A 756 -4.57 -37.13 11.15
N ARG A 757 -5.02 -36.25 10.24
CA ARG A 757 -4.14 -35.62 9.24
C ARG A 757 -3.21 -34.58 9.89
N ARG A 758 -3.71 -33.83 10.88
CA ARG A 758 -2.88 -32.94 11.70
C ARG A 758 -1.83 -33.72 12.49
N ASP A 759 -2.19 -34.86 13.05
CA ASP A 759 -1.28 -35.75 13.78
C ASP A 759 -0.15 -36.30 12.89
N ASP A 760 -0.47 -36.75 11.68
CA ASP A 760 0.53 -37.18 10.70
C ASP A 760 1.50 -36.05 10.35
N ALA A 761 0.98 -34.84 10.14
CA ALA A 761 1.78 -33.66 9.86
C ALA A 761 2.67 -33.25 11.05
N ILE A 762 2.16 -33.33 12.27
CA ILE A 762 2.92 -33.10 13.51
C ILE A 762 4.05 -34.13 13.64
N ALA A 763 3.79 -35.41 13.34
CA ALA A 763 4.82 -36.44 13.36
C ALA A 763 5.93 -36.16 12.34
N ALA A 764 5.57 -35.70 11.14
CA ALA A 764 6.53 -35.28 10.11
C ALA A 764 7.35 -34.06 10.56
N LEU A 765 6.71 -33.07 11.18
CA LEU A 765 7.39 -31.89 11.74
C LEU A 765 8.35 -32.27 12.88
N ARG A 766 7.97 -33.21 13.75
CA ARG A 766 8.87 -33.74 14.79
C ARG A 766 10.08 -34.43 14.17
N ALA A 767 9.87 -35.27 13.15
CA ALA A 767 10.97 -35.90 12.41
C ALA A 767 11.89 -34.85 11.77
N PHE A 768 11.34 -33.80 11.17
CA PHE A 768 12.10 -32.67 10.64
C PHE A 768 12.97 -32.00 11.72
N VAL A 769 12.39 -31.65 12.87
CA VAL A 769 13.12 -31.05 14.01
C VAL A 769 14.26 -31.96 14.49
N VAL A 770 14.03 -33.28 14.52
CA VAL A 770 15.08 -34.26 14.86
C VAL A 770 16.17 -34.30 13.79
N THR A 771 15.85 -34.32 12.49
CA THR A 771 16.87 -34.40 11.42
C THR A 771 17.77 -33.16 11.33
N LYS A 772 17.28 -31.99 11.74
CA LYS A 772 18.10 -30.76 11.87
C LYS A 772 19.12 -30.82 13.02
N SER A 773 19.27 -31.97 13.69
CA SER A 773 20.30 -32.24 14.71
C SER A 773 21.68 -32.63 14.16
N GLU A 774 21.78 -33.06 12.89
CA GLU A 774 23.07 -33.35 12.28
C GLU A 774 23.72 -32.04 11.78
N PRO A 775 24.99 -31.72 12.11
CA PRO A 775 25.72 -30.71 11.36
C PRO A 775 25.66 -31.10 9.87
N PRO A 776 25.63 -30.14 8.92
CA PRO A 776 25.64 -30.50 7.51
C PRO A 776 26.79 -31.48 7.28
N ARG A 777 26.47 -32.72 6.87
CA ARG A 777 27.50 -33.71 6.55
C ARG A 777 28.38 -33.08 5.49
N ALA A 778 29.66 -32.92 5.81
CA ALA A 778 30.63 -32.45 4.83
C ALA A 778 30.57 -33.38 3.60
N PRO A 779 30.55 -32.84 2.36
CA PRO A 779 30.72 -33.69 1.18
C PRO A 779 32.11 -34.33 1.14
#